data_AF-A0A517Z1T8-F1
#
_entry.id   AF-A0A517Z1T8-F1
#
_cell.length_a   1.000
_cell.length_b   1.000
_cell.length_c   1.000
_cell.angle_alpha   90.00
_cell.angle_beta   90.00
_cell.angle_gamma   90.00
#
_symmetry.space_group_name_H-M   'P 1'
#
loop_
_entity.id
_entity.type
_entity.pdbx_description
1 polymer ?
#
loop_
_entity_poly.entity_id
_entity_poly.type
_entity_poly.pdbx_seq_one_letter_code
_entity_poly.pdbx_strand_id
1 'polypeptide(L)'
;MRLRPLLLIVVALALVPVCPRRASAIGDESTTRQEDIVATISSRWVGCSHGGYYPIRIRLANRGTDRVLTFRFERQHQQVPEVRKTVEVPQNATVQFTLLVPCVSMDTYGVLKTYEAGREIEGFRRSISLPEDGQQGLPRPSLLVISPSQVDCDRFEDAANHIAVTRSMTATTHWGWGYSGGTTSHEVIDPTMLPDEWLAYSGVDLVAISLQTLAGLEAPERAALGKWVQTGGTLIAYEVGNDDAGRSRVAELLGLAPDGGIAGWQPSDAGLRQRITPIDPAAAGMPGYSPGGTGMGEEQVQSAFNAGFAWDQDAFATRDFLLGQVIAFAESPFPGSPHDWHWLLSTIGPERLNWQDRHGISARAPSEKFLEFLIPSVRSVPTVSFLVLITLFSLVIGPVNYFWLWRARRLQLLLLTIPVLAFGTSLALFAYSSIAHGFSTRSRVRSVTVLDQPGRTAVTISRIAMYSGLAPSGGLEFSQDTAVYPIWPPDHEFDSAETDWTEFQRLSSGWLRSRTRTQFLTVAHRDERGRLTVSESTADGMTIENGLEWPLEALIVADEQGRLFFGSEIPAGASATLQPIQPEHRGVIREAVDAYPLEVPAQFDGDTIEFGMTARYFGGWQPVEADYSKSVAEQALAQLKSDTPPAGTYWALLGDEAPVDLGMERTRAEAGLHVLIGYHQ
;
A
#
# COMPACT_ATOMS: atom_id res chain seq x y z
N MET A 1 23.04 -68.72 -40.52
CA MET A 1 23.85 -68.27 -39.38
C MET A 1 24.82 -67.19 -39.87
N ARG A 2 24.72 -65.99 -39.28
CA ARG A 2 25.61 -64.80 -39.35
C ARG A 2 25.67 -64.01 -40.68
N LEU A 3 25.10 -62.80 -40.79
CA LEU A 3 25.35 -61.46 -40.16
C LEU A 3 26.37 -60.60 -40.94
N ARG A 4 25.89 -59.47 -41.49
CA ARG A 4 26.61 -58.20 -41.73
C ARG A 4 25.64 -57.02 -41.53
N PRO A 5 26.08 -55.87 -40.98
CA PRO A 5 25.21 -54.79 -40.50
C PRO A 5 24.85 -53.77 -41.60
N LEU A 6 23.66 -53.19 -41.46
CA LEU A 6 23.05 -52.24 -42.37
C LEU A 6 23.09 -50.83 -41.74
N LEU A 7 23.66 -49.90 -42.47
CA LEU A 7 23.67 -48.47 -42.20
C LEU A 7 22.27 -47.92 -42.55
N LEU A 8 21.53 -47.38 -41.59
CA LEU A 8 20.25 -46.72 -41.84
C LEU A 8 20.20 -45.41 -41.04
N ILE A 9 20.40 -44.31 -41.77
CA ILE A 9 20.18 -42.94 -41.34
C ILE A 9 18.66 -42.76 -41.23
N VAL A 10 18.17 -42.51 -40.02
CA VAL A 10 16.79 -42.07 -39.76
C VAL A 10 16.81 -40.55 -39.63
N VAL A 11 16.32 -39.87 -40.66
CA VAL A 11 15.88 -38.47 -40.58
C VAL A 11 14.53 -38.48 -39.87
N ALA A 12 14.53 -38.23 -38.57
CA ALA A 12 13.32 -37.94 -37.82
C ALA A 12 13.05 -36.43 -37.90
N LEU A 13 12.02 -36.08 -38.68
CA LEU A 13 11.45 -34.75 -38.76
C LEU A 13 10.84 -34.40 -37.39
N ALA A 14 11.57 -33.65 -36.56
CA ALA A 14 11.05 -33.11 -35.31
C ALA A 14 10.21 -31.86 -35.63
N LEU A 15 8.91 -32.06 -35.88
CA LEU A 15 7.90 -31.02 -35.70
C LEU A 15 7.82 -30.74 -34.19
N VAL A 16 8.66 -29.80 -33.72
CA VAL A 16 8.54 -29.22 -32.38
C VAL A 16 7.31 -28.32 -32.40
N PRO A 17 6.29 -28.56 -31.57
CA PRO A 17 5.23 -27.57 -31.41
C PRO A 17 5.86 -26.33 -30.81
N VAL A 18 5.61 -25.17 -31.43
CA VAL A 18 5.88 -23.86 -30.86
C VAL A 18 5.24 -23.85 -29.47
N CYS A 19 6.03 -23.97 -28.42
CA CYS A 19 5.60 -23.60 -27.08
C CYS A 19 5.81 -22.09 -27.00
N PRO A 20 4.76 -21.25 -27.08
CA PRO A 20 4.87 -19.92 -26.48
C PRO A 20 5.32 -20.12 -25.03
N ARG A 21 6.10 -19.19 -24.47
CA ARG A 21 6.30 -19.11 -23.03
C ARG A 21 4.92 -19.26 -22.41
N ARG A 22 4.65 -20.37 -21.72
CA ARG A 22 3.38 -20.54 -21.03
C ARG A 22 3.41 -19.49 -19.93
N ALA A 23 2.68 -18.39 -20.15
CA ALA A 23 2.28 -17.50 -19.09
C ALA A 23 1.58 -18.37 -18.04
N SER A 24 2.22 -18.55 -16.89
CA SER A 24 1.51 -18.97 -15.70
C SER A 24 0.71 -17.74 -15.28
N ALA A 25 -0.54 -17.64 -15.73
CA ALA A 25 -1.43 -16.59 -15.25
C ALA A 25 -1.50 -16.66 -13.72
N ILE A 26 -1.35 -15.52 -13.05
CA ILE A 26 -1.52 -15.46 -11.60
C ILE A 26 -3.03 -15.41 -11.31
N GLY A 27 -3.56 -16.55 -10.87
CA GLY A 27 -4.99 -16.73 -10.62
C GLY A 27 -5.72 -17.49 -11.74
N ASP A 28 -7.00 -17.77 -11.52
CA ASP A 28 -7.86 -18.53 -12.44
C ASP A 28 -9.23 -17.85 -12.56
N GLU A 29 -9.93 -18.13 -13.65
CA GLU A 29 -11.32 -17.74 -13.83
C GLU A 29 -12.16 -19.01 -14.02
N SER A 30 -13.14 -19.21 -13.14
CA SER A 30 -14.00 -20.39 -13.19
C SER A 30 -15.47 -20.00 -13.09
N THR A 31 -16.30 -20.64 -13.92
CA THR A 31 -17.76 -20.56 -13.81
C THR A 31 -18.31 -21.90 -13.36
N THR A 32 -19.05 -21.88 -12.24
CA THR A 32 -19.56 -23.08 -11.59
C THR A 32 -21.05 -22.94 -11.35
N ARG A 33 -21.80 -23.99 -11.63
CA ARG A 33 -23.23 -24.05 -11.32
C ARG A 33 -23.45 -25.04 -10.19
N GLN A 34 -24.13 -24.59 -9.14
CA GLN A 34 -24.59 -25.45 -8.06
C GLN A 34 -26.03 -25.08 -7.70
N GLU A 35 -26.92 -26.08 -7.76
CA GLU A 35 -28.36 -25.86 -7.63
C GLU A 35 -28.85 -24.77 -8.62
N ASP A 36 -29.42 -23.70 -8.07
CA ASP A 36 -29.97 -22.56 -8.79
C ASP A 36 -29.01 -21.36 -8.86
N ILE A 37 -27.80 -21.48 -8.30
CA ILE A 37 -26.77 -20.43 -8.36
C ILE A 37 -25.75 -20.77 -9.45
N VAL A 38 -25.47 -19.80 -10.32
CA VAL A 38 -24.31 -19.80 -11.21
C VAL A 38 -23.33 -18.76 -10.69
N ALA A 39 -22.14 -19.19 -10.28
CA ALA A 39 -21.08 -18.32 -9.78
C ALA A 39 -19.91 -18.29 -10.77
N THR A 40 -19.54 -17.09 -11.21
CA THR A 40 -18.29 -16.81 -11.92
C THR A 40 -17.34 -16.14 -10.93
N ILE A 41 -16.19 -16.77 -10.70
CA ILE A 41 -15.18 -16.28 -9.75
C ILE A 41 -13.87 -16.13 -10.53
N SER A 42 -13.30 -14.94 -10.51
CA SER A 42 -12.01 -14.63 -11.13
C SER A 42 -11.03 -14.09 -10.09
N SER A 43 -9.87 -14.74 -9.99
CA SER A 43 -8.72 -14.24 -9.24
C SER A 43 -7.59 -13.79 -10.17
N ARG A 44 -7.79 -13.74 -11.49
CA ARG A 44 -6.75 -13.25 -12.41
C ARG A 44 -6.43 -11.79 -12.11
N TRP A 45 -5.22 -11.51 -11.62
CA TRP A 45 -4.77 -10.17 -11.22
C TRP A 45 -3.24 -10.10 -11.11
N VAL A 46 -2.68 -8.90 -11.22
CA VAL A 46 -1.24 -8.62 -11.12
C VAL A 46 -0.93 -7.71 -9.94
N GLY A 47 0.35 -7.62 -9.55
CA GLY A 47 0.80 -6.79 -8.44
C GLY A 47 0.56 -7.46 -7.11
N CYS A 48 0.41 -6.69 -6.04
CA CYS A 48 0.17 -7.15 -4.67
C CYS A 48 1.31 -7.95 -4.00
N SER A 49 2.46 -8.12 -4.67
CA SER A 49 3.64 -8.82 -4.15
C SER A 49 4.29 -8.17 -2.92
N HIS A 50 3.96 -6.90 -2.64
CA HIS A 50 4.54 -6.12 -1.53
C HIS A 50 3.47 -5.50 -0.60
N GLY A 51 2.19 -5.60 -0.95
CA GLY A 51 1.09 -5.05 -0.16
C GLY A 51 -0.16 -4.81 -1.01
N GLY A 52 -1.12 -4.06 -0.46
CA GLY A 52 -2.38 -3.74 -1.15
C GLY A 52 -3.48 -4.74 -0.87
N TYR A 53 -4.57 -4.65 -1.62
CA TYR A 53 -5.69 -5.58 -1.55
C TYR A 53 -5.80 -6.38 -2.84
N TYR A 54 -5.72 -7.69 -2.72
CA TYR A 54 -5.91 -8.60 -3.85
C TYR A 54 -7.41 -8.82 -4.11
N PRO A 55 -7.92 -8.50 -5.31
CA PRO A 55 -9.35 -8.59 -5.59
C PRO A 55 -9.75 -9.98 -6.09
N ILE A 56 -10.68 -10.60 -5.36
CA ILE A 56 -11.41 -11.78 -5.84
C ILE A 56 -12.76 -11.30 -6.38
N ARG A 57 -12.92 -11.37 -7.70
CA ARG A 57 -14.07 -10.79 -8.41
C ARG A 57 -15.13 -11.87 -8.60
N ILE A 58 -16.34 -11.61 -8.10
CA ILE A 58 -17.41 -12.62 -8.01
C ILE A 58 -18.68 -12.08 -8.66
N ARG A 59 -19.24 -12.86 -9.59
CA ARG A 59 -20.56 -12.63 -10.18
C ARG A 59 -21.45 -13.83 -9.91
N LEU A 60 -22.61 -13.58 -9.32
CA LEU A 60 -23.59 -14.59 -8.95
C LEU A 60 -24.87 -14.35 -9.71
N ALA A 61 -25.38 -15.35 -10.42
CA ALA A 61 -26.72 -15.33 -10.98
C ALA A 61 -27.60 -16.34 -10.22
N ASN A 62 -28.63 -15.84 -9.54
CA ASN A 62 -29.58 -16.66 -8.79
C ASN A 62 -30.83 -16.93 -9.61
N ARG A 63 -31.14 -18.19 -9.87
CA ARG A 63 -32.33 -18.65 -10.61
C ARG A 63 -33.40 -19.26 -9.70
N GLY A 64 -33.17 -19.25 -8.39
CA GLY A 64 -34.02 -19.85 -7.36
C GLY A 64 -34.74 -18.80 -6.53
N THR A 65 -35.00 -19.13 -5.26
CA THR A 65 -35.51 -18.18 -4.25
C THR A 65 -34.41 -17.25 -3.76
N ASP A 66 -34.77 -16.18 -3.06
CA ASP A 66 -33.82 -15.30 -2.38
C ASP A 66 -32.86 -16.11 -1.50
N ARG A 67 -31.57 -15.77 -1.58
CA ARG A 67 -30.51 -16.41 -0.77
C ARG A 67 -29.61 -15.35 -0.14
N VAL A 68 -29.04 -15.70 1.01
CA VAL A 68 -28.00 -14.91 1.68
C VAL A 68 -26.76 -15.78 1.76
N LEU A 69 -25.70 -15.36 1.07
CA LEU A 69 -24.47 -16.13 0.94
C LEU A 69 -23.33 -15.38 1.62
N THR A 70 -22.55 -16.08 2.44
CA THR A 70 -21.34 -15.54 3.05
C THR A 70 -20.12 -16.15 2.37
N PHE A 71 -19.32 -15.30 1.73
CA PHE A 71 -18.03 -15.68 1.17
C PHE A 71 -16.95 -15.47 2.22
N ARG A 72 -16.07 -16.45 2.40
CA ARG A 72 -14.94 -16.38 3.31
C ARG A 72 -13.67 -16.84 2.62
N PHE A 73 -12.66 -15.98 2.60
CA PHE A 73 -11.30 -16.37 2.30
C PHE A 73 -10.63 -16.73 3.63
N GLU A 74 -10.25 -18.00 3.78
CA GLU A 74 -9.75 -18.54 5.04
C GLU A 74 -8.38 -19.17 4.85
N ARG A 75 -7.59 -19.16 5.94
CA ARG A 75 -6.32 -19.89 5.99
C ARG A 75 -6.54 -21.40 5.89
N GLN A 76 -5.67 -22.07 5.16
CA GLN A 76 -5.57 -23.54 5.20
C GLN A 76 -4.43 -23.98 6.12
N HIS A 77 -3.19 -23.55 5.83
CA HIS A 77 -2.01 -23.84 6.66
C HIS A 77 -1.08 -22.63 6.85
N GLN A 78 -1.34 -21.51 6.17
CA GLN A 78 -0.48 -20.33 6.17
C GLN A 78 -1.12 -19.17 6.93
N GLN A 79 -0.30 -18.17 7.25
CA GLN A 79 -0.71 -16.97 7.97
C GLN A 79 -1.33 -15.99 6.97
N VAL A 80 -2.59 -16.18 6.58
CA VAL A 80 -3.36 -15.21 5.78
C VAL A 80 -4.50 -14.63 6.60
N PRO A 81 -4.91 -13.37 6.36
CA PRO A 81 -6.07 -12.82 7.03
C PRO A 81 -7.32 -13.59 6.62
N GLU A 82 -8.21 -13.84 7.58
CA GLU A 82 -9.56 -14.30 7.28
C GLU A 82 -10.38 -13.10 6.81
N VAL A 83 -11.00 -13.22 5.66
CA VAL A 83 -11.77 -12.14 5.05
C VAL A 83 -13.16 -12.64 4.71
N ARG A 84 -14.20 -11.89 5.10
CA ARG A 84 -15.58 -12.27 4.81
C ARG A 84 -16.39 -11.14 4.21
N LYS A 85 -17.38 -11.52 3.39
CA LYS A 85 -18.44 -10.62 2.89
C LYS A 85 -19.73 -11.42 2.77
N THR A 86 -20.80 -10.91 3.37
CA THR A 86 -22.15 -11.48 3.21
C THR A 86 -22.91 -10.68 2.18
N VAL A 87 -23.56 -11.37 1.25
CA VAL A 87 -24.31 -10.75 0.15
C VAL A 87 -25.70 -11.33 0.06
N GLU A 88 -26.67 -10.45 -0.13
CA GLU A 88 -28.03 -10.83 -0.50
C GLU A 88 -28.08 -11.06 -2.01
N VAL A 89 -28.64 -12.19 -2.42
CA VAL A 89 -28.79 -12.56 -3.84
C VAL A 89 -30.28 -12.81 -4.10
N PRO A 90 -31.03 -11.76 -4.50
CA PRO A 90 -32.46 -11.88 -4.75
C PRO A 90 -32.79 -12.90 -5.84
N GLN A 91 -34.02 -13.39 -5.83
CA GLN A 91 -34.56 -14.29 -6.84
C GLN A 91 -34.46 -13.65 -8.23
N ASN A 92 -33.95 -14.43 -9.20
CA ASN A 92 -33.76 -14.03 -10.60
C ASN A 92 -32.85 -12.79 -10.79
N ALA A 93 -32.02 -12.46 -9.81
CA ALA A 93 -31.07 -11.37 -9.90
C ALA A 93 -29.65 -11.87 -10.20
N THR A 94 -28.85 -10.96 -10.78
CA THR A 94 -27.40 -11.11 -10.88
C THR A 94 -26.75 -10.07 -9.97
N VAL A 95 -25.88 -10.51 -9.08
CA VAL A 95 -25.11 -9.66 -8.16
C VAL A 95 -23.63 -9.80 -8.49
N GLN A 96 -22.91 -8.68 -8.54
CA GLN A 96 -21.47 -8.63 -8.73
C GLN A 96 -20.86 -7.88 -7.56
N PHE A 97 -19.75 -8.39 -7.03
CA PHE A 97 -18.97 -7.71 -6.01
C PHE A 97 -17.52 -8.20 -6.04
N THR A 98 -16.65 -7.41 -5.41
CA THR A 98 -15.25 -7.80 -5.16
C THR A 98 -15.07 -8.11 -3.69
N LEU A 99 -14.38 -9.22 -3.39
CA LEU A 99 -13.88 -9.55 -2.06
C LEU A 99 -12.39 -9.16 -2.00
N LEU A 100 -12.07 -8.17 -1.18
CA LEU A 100 -10.72 -7.61 -1.07
C LEU A 100 -9.92 -8.33 0.02
N VAL A 101 -8.84 -9.00 -0.38
CA VAL A 101 -7.95 -9.71 0.54
C VAL A 101 -6.71 -8.87 0.83
N PRO A 102 -6.49 -8.39 2.07
CA PRO A 102 -5.28 -7.67 2.41
C PRO A 102 -4.03 -8.54 2.25
N CYS A 103 -3.04 -8.05 1.52
CA CYS A 103 -1.78 -8.73 1.26
C CYS A 103 -0.75 -8.38 2.36
N VAL A 104 -0.64 -9.22 3.39
CA VAL A 104 0.06 -8.87 4.65
C VAL A 104 1.15 -9.85 5.12
N SER A 105 1.40 -10.93 4.39
CA SER A 105 2.38 -11.97 4.75
C SER A 105 3.01 -12.57 3.49
N MET A 106 4.13 -13.29 3.63
CA MET A 106 4.80 -14.00 2.53
C MET A 106 4.38 -15.47 2.47
N ASP A 107 4.60 -16.12 1.31
CA ASP A 107 4.19 -17.47 1.00
C ASP A 107 2.71 -17.69 1.38
N THR A 108 1.77 -17.20 0.56
CA THR A 108 0.34 -17.10 0.91
C THR A 108 -0.59 -17.72 -0.13
N TYR A 109 -1.27 -18.79 0.30
CA TYR A 109 -2.43 -19.37 -0.33
C TYR A 109 -3.56 -19.50 0.69
N GLY A 110 -4.78 -19.26 0.24
CA GLY A 110 -5.98 -19.46 1.04
C GLY A 110 -7.04 -20.23 0.28
N VAL A 111 -8.14 -20.49 0.96
CA VAL A 111 -9.29 -21.15 0.37
C VAL A 111 -10.49 -20.22 0.48
N LEU A 112 -11.06 -19.87 -0.67
CA LEU A 112 -12.37 -19.24 -0.74
C LEU A 112 -13.44 -20.31 -0.54
N LYS A 113 -14.29 -20.10 0.46
CA LYS A 113 -15.45 -20.93 0.78
C LYS A 113 -16.70 -20.07 0.77
N THR A 114 -17.83 -20.70 0.43
CA THR A 114 -19.14 -20.05 0.44
C THR A 114 -20.04 -20.76 1.43
N TYR A 115 -20.77 -20.01 2.24
CA TYR A 115 -21.66 -20.51 3.27
C TYR A 115 -23.08 -19.99 3.07
N GLU A 116 -24.07 -20.85 3.33
CA GLU A 116 -25.49 -20.50 3.41
C GLU A 116 -26.03 -21.02 4.75
N ALA A 117 -26.59 -20.12 5.57
CA ALA A 117 -27.05 -20.43 6.93
C ALA A 117 -26.01 -21.21 7.79
N GLY A 118 -24.71 -20.90 7.61
CA GLY A 118 -23.60 -21.53 8.32
C GLY A 118 -23.14 -22.89 7.75
N ARG A 119 -23.77 -23.39 6.68
CA ARG A 119 -23.35 -24.62 6.00
C ARG A 119 -22.52 -24.28 4.75
N GLU A 120 -21.37 -24.93 4.59
CA GLU A 120 -20.52 -24.78 3.40
C GLU A 120 -21.20 -25.35 2.15
N ILE A 121 -21.13 -24.60 1.05
CA ILE A 121 -21.51 -25.01 -0.29
C ILE A 121 -20.23 -25.49 -1.01
N GLU A 122 -19.95 -26.80 -0.94
CA GLU A 122 -18.65 -27.37 -1.34
C GLU A 122 -18.26 -27.10 -2.81
N GLY A 123 -19.21 -26.96 -3.74
CA GLY A 123 -18.88 -26.76 -5.16
C GLY A 123 -18.32 -25.37 -5.47
N PHE A 124 -18.52 -24.39 -4.58
CA PHE A 124 -17.91 -23.05 -4.67
C PHE A 124 -16.59 -22.92 -3.94
N ARG A 125 -16.05 -24.01 -3.37
CA ARG A 125 -14.74 -24.00 -2.73
C ARG A 125 -13.63 -23.82 -3.77
N ARG A 126 -12.72 -22.86 -3.58
CA ARG A 126 -11.59 -22.61 -4.48
C ARG A 126 -10.32 -22.32 -3.71
N SER A 127 -9.21 -22.96 -4.11
CA SER A 127 -7.88 -22.56 -3.63
C SER A 127 -7.41 -21.38 -4.46
N ILE A 128 -6.92 -20.34 -3.78
CA ILE A 128 -6.44 -19.11 -4.41
C ILE A 128 -5.04 -18.84 -3.86
N SER A 129 -4.07 -18.75 -4.77
CA SER A 129 -2.73 -18.28 -4.49
C SER A 129 -2.70 -16.77 -4.63
N LEU A 130 -2.17 -16.07 -3.63
CA LEU A 130 -1.94 -14.64 -3.75
C LEU A 130 -0.62 -14.40 -4.51
N PRO A 131 -0.50 -13.29 -5.26
CA PRO A 131 0.70 -12.99 -6.01
C PRO A 131 1.88 -12.74 -5.08
N GLU A 132 3.04 -13.24 -5.49
CA GLU A 132 4.29 -13.04 -4.77
C GLU A 132 5.42 -12.93 -5.76
N ASP A 133 6.26 -11.93 -5.55
CA ASP A 133 7.60 -11.97 -6.08
C ASP A 133 8.30 -12.96 -5.15
N GLY A 134 8.56 -14.18 -5.62
CA GLY A 134 9.12 -15.23 -4.78
C GLY A 134 10.35 -14.74 -4.01
N GLN A 135 10.82 -15.46 -2.98
CA GLN A 135 11.84 -15.04 -2.00
C GLN A 135 13.18 -14.45 -2.54
N GLN A 136 13.37 -14.33 -3.85
CA GLN A 136 14.52 -13.72 -4.53
C GLN A 136 14.17 -12.55 -5.48
N GLY A 137 12.90 -12.15 -5.55
CA GLY A 137 12.40 -11.17 -6.53
C GLY A 137 12.86 -9.76 -6.21
N LEU A 138 13.52 -9.12 -7.16
CA LEU A 138 13.71 -7.67 -7.15
C LEU A 138 12.35 -7.00 -7.38
N PRO A 139 12.05 -5.85 -6.74
CA PRO A 139 10.78 -5.17 -6.95
C PRO A 139 10.65 -4.77 -8.42
N ARG A 140 9.63 -5.32 -9.10
CA ARG A 140 9.32 -5.05 -10.51
C ARG A 140 8.00 -4.29 -10.61
N PRO A 141 7.88 -3.31 -11.53
CA PRO A 141 6.61 -2.64 -11.79
C PRO A 141 5.59 -3.66 -12.31
N SER A 142 4.38 -3.64 -11.74
CA SER A 142 3.25 -4.45 -12.20
C SER A 142 2.37 -3.69 -13.21
N LEU A 143 1.99 -4.32 -14.31
CA LEU A 143 1.15 -3.75 -15.38
C LEU A 143 -0.14 -4.53 -15.58
N LEU A 144 -1.27 -3.92 -15.21
CA LEU A 144 -2.59 -4.43 -15.53
C LEU A 144 -3.08 -3.82 -16.85
N VAL A 145 -3.34 -4.65 -17.85
CA VAL A 145 -3.92 -4.19 -19.13
C VAL A 145 -5.40 -4.56 -19.17
N ILE A 146 -6.26 -3.54 -19.27
CA ILE A 146 -7.71 -3.73 -19.42
C ILE A 146 -8.01 -3.67 -20.92
N SER A 147 -8.31 -4.83 -21.50
CA SER A 147 -8.57 -4.96 -22.94
C SER A 147 -9.48 -6.15 -23.23
N PRO A 148 -10.47 -6.02 -24.14
CA PRO A 148 -11.30 -7.14 -24.58
C PRO A 148 -10.53 -8.13 -25.48
N SER A 149 -9.30 -7.80 -25.88
CA SER A 149 -8.45 -8.64 -26.72
C SER A 149 -7.11 -8.95 -26.04
N GLN A 150 -6.45 -10.01 -26.49
CA GLN A 150 -5.08 -10.31 -26.08
C GLN A 150 -4.13 -9.16 -26.48
N VAL A 151 -3.18 -8.84 -25.62
CA VAL A 151 -2.18 -7.79 -25.82
C VAL A 151 -0.79 -8.34 -25.56
N ASP A 152 0.14 -8.11 -26.47
CA ASP A 152 1.54 -8.52 -26.33
C ASP A 152 2.29 -7.54 -25.41
N CYS A 153 2.68 -8.01 -24.22
CA CYS A 153 3.38 -7.24 -23.19
C CYS A 153 4.84 -7.67 -23.03
N ASP A 154 5.40 -8.50 -23.92
CA ASP A 154 6.74 -9.07 -23.75
C ASP A 154 7.83 -7.98 -23.67
N ARG A 155 7.66 -6.86 -24.37
CA ARG A 155 8.63 -5.75 -24.35
C ARG A 155 8.59 -4.92 -23.08
N PHE A 156 7.42 -4.86 -22.43
CA PHE A 156 7.32 -4.31 -21.09
C PHE A 156 8.08 -5.20 -20.09
N GLU A 157 7.92 -6.53 -20.18
CA GLU A 157 8.64 -7.48 -19.33
C GLU A 157 10.17 -7.34 -19.46
N ASP A 158 10.66 -7.22 -20.70
CA ASP A 158 12.08 -7.00 -21.01
C ASP A 158 12.62 -5.73 -20.30
N ALA A 159 11.88 -4.61 -20.38
CA ALA A 159 12.26 -3.34 -19.75
C ALA A 159 12.15 -3.36 -18.22
N ALA A 160 11.07 -3.95 -17.68
CA ALA A 160 10.86 -4.10 -16.24
C ALA A 160 11.96 -4.94 -15.59
N ASN A 161 12.38 -6.03 -16.25
CA ASN A 161 13.53 -6.83 -15.82
C ASN A 161 14.82 -6.01 -15.80
N HIS A 162 15.09 -5.25 -16.85
CA HIS A 162 16.29 -4.42 -16.94
C HIS A 162 16.39 -3.40 -15.78
N ILE A 163 15.29 -2.70 -15.48
CA ILE A 163 15.24 -1.71 -14.40
C ILE A 163 15.45 -2.37 -13.05
N ALA A 164 14.77 -3.47 -12.78
CA ALA A 164 14.90 -4.19 -11.52
C ALA A 164 16.34 -4.64 -11.28
N VAL A 165 16.98 -5.28 -12.27
CA VAL A 165 18.37 -5.77 -12.15
C VAL A 165 19.37 -4.62 -12.00
N THR A 166 19.25 -3.57 -12.81
CA THR A 166 20.20 -2.45 -12.76
C THR A 166 20.15 -1.71 -11.42
N ARG A 167 18.96 -1.56 -10.82
CA ARG A 167 18.80 -1.00 -9.48
C ARG A 167 19.36 -1.89 -8.38
N SER A 168 19.28 -3.21 -8.55
CA SER A 168 19.87 -4.15 -7.60
C SER A 168 21.40 -4.09 -7.60
N MET A 169 22.02 -3.93 -8.77
CA MET A 169 23.50 -3.86 -8.88
C MET A 169 24.11 -2.64 -8.19
N THR A 170 23.36 -1.55 -8.01
CA THR A 170 23.81 -0.34 -7.32
C THR A 170 23.56 -0.38 -5.80
N ALA A 171 22.73 -1.31 -5.32
CA ALA A 171 22.55 -1.61 -3.90
C ALA A 171 23.59 -2.67 -3.46
N THR A 172 24.41 -2.36 -2.47
CA THR A 172 25.57 -3.18 -2.09
C THR A 172 25.24 -4.60 -1.60
N THR A 173 25.98 -5.59 -2.13
CA THR A 173 26.25 -6.95 -1.60
C THR A 173 25.06 -7.88 -1.34
N HIS A 174 24.43 -8.37 -2.41
CA HIS A 174 23.59 -9.57 -2.36
C HIS A 174 24.31 -10.80 -2.90
N TRP A 175 24.55 -11.80 -2.05
CA TRP A 175 25.00 -13.13 -2.45
C TRP A 175 23.80 -14.09 -2.41
N GLY A 176 23.21 -14.39 -3.57
CA GLY A 176 22.04 -15.26 -3.69
C GLY A 176 22.13 -16.20 -4.90
N TRP A 177 21.73 -17.45 -4.71
CA TRP A 177 21.68 -18.47 -5.76
C TRP A 177 20.53 -18.20 -6.73
N GLY A 178 20.85 -17.94 -8.01
CA GLY A 178 20.02 -18.08 -9.22
C GLY A 178 18.54 -17.67 -9.14
N TYR A 179 18.21 -16.51 -9.71
CA TYR A 179 16.85 -16.04 -9.96
C TYR A 179 16.01 -17.09 -10.72
N SER A 180 14.91 -17.59 -10.12
CA SER A 180 13.91 -18.35 -10.86
C SER A 180 12.85 -17.39 -11.41
N GLY A 181 12.93 -17.08 -12.71
CA GLY A 181 11.99 -16.19 -13.42
C GLY A 181 10.59 -16.78 -13.59
N GLY A 182 9.84 -16.86 -12.49
CA GLY A 182 8.55 -17.55 -12.43
C GLY A 182 7.30 -16.68 -12.46
N THR A 183 7.39 -15.36 -12.23
CA THR A 183 6.21 -14.49 -12.17
C THR A 183 6.26 -13.41 -13.25
N THR A 184 5.18 -13.34 -14.04
CA THR A 184 4.95 -12.25 -14.98
C THR A 184 4.60 -10.99 -14.20
N SER A 185 5.16 -9.86 -14.62
CA SER A 185 4.86 -8.54 -14.07
C SER A 185 3.70 -7.87 -14.80
N HIS A 186 2.97 -8.59 -15.67
CA HIS A 186 1.76 -8.10 -16.31
C HIS A 186 0.62 -9.12 -16.22
N GLU A 187 -0.61 -8.62 -16.36
CA GLU A 187 -1.81 -9.43 -16.59
C GLU A 187 -2.75 -8.65 -17.53
N VAL A 188 -3.34 -9.35 -18.50
CA VAL A 188 -4.38 -8.79 -19.40
C VAL A 188 -5.73 -9.33 -18.97
N ILE A 189 -6.65 -8.42 -18.63
CA ILE A 189 -8.03 -8.76 -18.22
C ILE A 189 -9.06 -8.12 -19.15
N ASP A 190 -10.17 -8.82 -19.34
CA ASP A 190 -11.34 -8.29 -20.02
C ASP A 190 -11.99 -7.18 -19.16
N PRO A 191 -12.57 -6.12 -19.78
CA PRO A 191 -13.25 -5.04 -19.05
C PRO A 191 -14.55 -5.48 -18.36
N THR A 192 -14.92 -6.76 -18.38
CA THR A 192 -16.04 -7.28 -17.59
C THR A 192 -15.63 -7.61 -16.15
N MET A 193 -16.57 -7.41 -15.23
CA MET A 193 -16.36 -7.62 -13.79
C MET A 193 -15.21 -6.78 -13.23
N LEU A 194 -15.02 -5.54 -13.68
CA LEU A 194 -14.01 -4.69 -13.06
C LEU A 194 -14.45 -4.32 -11.63
N PRO A 195 -13.49 -4.20 -10.69
CA PRO A 195 -13.78 -3.66 -9.38
C PRO A 195 -14.29 -2.22 -9.45
N ASP A 196 -15.27 -1.90 -8.61
CA ASP A 196 -15.86 -0.58 -8.40
C ASP A 196 -15.29 0.14 -7.17
N GLU A 197 -14.35 -0.48 -6.47
CA GLU A 197 -13.63 0.06 -5.31
C GLU A 197 -12.15 0.24 -5.67
N TRP A 198 -11.59 1.44 -5.41
CA TRP A 198 -10.21 1.76 -5.78
C TRP A 198 -9.17 0.90 -5.04
N LEU A 199 -9.51 0.40 -3.85
CA LEU A 199 -8.66 -0.48 -3.05
C LEU A 199 -8.26 -1.74 -3.82
N ALA A 200 -9.10 -2.24 -4.73
CA ALA A 200 -8.78 -3.40 -5.58
C ALA A 200 -7.55 -3.19 -6.47
N TYR A 201 -7.27 -1.94 -6.83
CA TYR A 201 -6.14 -1.55 -7.68
C TYR A 201 -4.91 -1.15 -6.86
N SER A 202 -5.03 -1.05 -5.52
CA SER A 202 -3.98 -0.54 -4.63
C SER A 202 -2.63 -1.26 -4.76
N GLY A 203 -2.64 -2.57 -5.02
CA GLY A 203 -1.42 -3.37 -5.20
C GLY A 203 -0.82 -3.31 -6.61
N VAL A 204 -1.43 -2.57 -7.54
CA VAL A 204 -0.99 -2.43 -8.93
C VAL A 204 -0.18 -1.14 -9.10
N ASP A 205 0.89 -1.19 -9.90
CA ASP A 205 1.72 -0.02 -10.18
C ASP A 205 1.20 0.77 -11.39
N LEU A 206 0.87 0.06 -12.48
CA LEU A 206 0.47 0.62 -13.77
C LEU A 206 -0.83 -0.02 -14.27
N VAL A 207 -1.76 0.79 -14.78
CA VAL A 207 -2.97 0.32 -15.49
C VAL A 207 -2.97 0.87 -16.90
N ALA A 208 -3.05 0.03 -17.93
CA ALA A 208 -3.20 0.44 -19.32
C ALA A 208 -4.60 0.15 -19.85
N ILE A 209 -5.24 1.15 -20.47
CA ILE A 209 -6.61 1.05 -21.00
C ILE A 209 -6.77 1.96 -22.23
N SER A 210 -7.48 1.49 -23.27
CA SER A 210 -7.76 2.34 -24.43
C SER A 210 -8.78 3.42 -24.08
N LEU A 211 -8.70 4.58 -24.73
CA LEU A 211 -9.68 5.65 -24.53
C LEU A 211 -11.12 5.16 -24.79
N GLN A 212 -11.29 4.33 -25.81
CA GLN A 212 -12.60 3.73 -26.12
C GLN A 212 -13.12 2.85 -24.98
N THR A 213 -12.26 1.99 -24.41
CA THR A 213 -12.65 1.10 -23.31
C THR A 213 -12.94 1.91 -22.05
N LEU A 214 -12.09 2.89 -21.72
CA LEU A 214 -12.29 3.78 -20.58
C LEU A 214 -13.61 4.56 -20.66
N ALA A 215 -13.96 5.05 -21.85
CA ALA A 215 -15.23 5.74 -22.11
C ALA A 215 -16.45 4.81 -21.99
N GLY A 216 -16.25 3.51 -22.26
CA GLY A 216 -17.29 2.48 -22.21
C GLY A 216 -17.52 1.85 -20.83
N LEU A 217 -16.65 2.10 -19.85
CA LEU A 217 -16.81 1.59 -18.48
C LEU A 217 -18.03 2.18 -17.78
N GLU A 218 -18.60 1.41 -16.86
CA GLU A 218 -19.66 1.92 -15.97
C GLU A 218 -19.11 3.03 -15.06
N ALA A 219 -19.99 3.93 -14.61
CA ALA A 219 -19.56 5.09 -13.80
C ALA A 219 -18.80 4.70 -12.51
N PRO A 220 -19.21 3.66 -11.74
CA PRO A 220 -18.48 3.23 -10.55
C PRO A 220 -17.07 2.68 -10.86
N GLU A 221 -16.93 1.85 -11.89
CA GLU A 221 -15.65 1.26 -12.33
C GLU A 221 -14.67 2.37 -12.76
N ARG A 222 -15.19 3.37 -13.49
CA ARG A 222 -14.40 4.53 -13.92
C ARG A 222 -13.98 5.42 -12.74
N ALA A 223 -14.88 5.62 -11.77
CA ALA A 223 -14.58 6.37 -10.55
C ALA A 223 -13.52 5.66 -9.70
N ALA A 224 -13.55 4.33 -9.62
CA ALA A 224 -12.54 3.53 -8.92
C ALA A 224 -11.13 3.75 -9.51
N LEU A 225 -11.01 3.74 -10.85
CA LEU A 225 -9.74 4.05 -11.53
C LEU A 225 -9.29 5.49 -11.28
N GLY A 226 -10.20 6.46 -11.36
CA GLY A 226 -9.91 7.87 -11.06
C GLY A 226 -9.37 8.06 -9.63
N LYS A 227 -10.07 7.50 -8.63
CA LYS A 227 -9.64 7.49 -7.22
C LYS A 227 -8.28 6.82 -7.05
N TRP A 228 -8.06 5.66 -7.67
CA TRP A 228 -6.78 4.95 -7.62
C TRP A 228 -5.62 5.82 -8.14
N VAL A 229 -5.81 6.51 -9.27
CA VAL A 229 -4.81 7.47 -9.78
C VAL A 229 -4.57 8.58 -8.76
N GLN A 230 -5.63 9.22 -8.24
CA GLN A 230 -5.50 10.29 -7.24
C GLN A 230 -4.70 9.86 -5.99
N THR A 231 -4.81 8.59 -5.61
CA THR A 231 -4.12 8.00 -4.45
C THR A 231 -2.69 7.51 -4.70
N GLY A 232 -2.17 7.61 -5.93
CA GLY A 232 -0.79 7.26 -6.24
C GLY A 232 -0.58 6.32 -7.44
N GLY A 233 -1.65 5.87 -8.09
CA GLY A 233 -1.58 5.02 -9.27
C GLY A 233 -1.10 5.75 -10.54
N THR A 234 -0.55 4.99 -11.49
CA THR A 234 -0.16 5.51 -12.81
C THR A 234 -1.01 4.88 -13.91
N LEU A 235 -1.87 5.68 -14.55
CA LEU A 235 -2.76 5.20 -15.62
C LEU A 235 -2.24 5.58 -17.01
N ILE A 236 -2.14 4.60 -17.89
CA ILE A 236 -1.77 4.74 -19.30
C ILE A 236 -3.06 4.65 -20.14
N ALA A 237 -3.54 5.80 -20.60
CA ALA A 237 -4.61 5.90 -21.58
C ALA A 237 -4.00 5.92 -22.99
N TYR A 238 -4.39 5.00 -23.86
CA TYR A 238 -3.87 4.92 -25.23
C TYR A 238 -4.95 5.06 -26.29
N GLU A 239 -4.53 5.25 -27.54
CA GLU A 239 -5.43 5.62 -28.66
C GLU A 239 -6.18 6.93 -28.37
N VAL A 240 -5.50 7.89 -27.73
CA VAL A 240 -6.10 9.20 -27.42
C VAL A 240 -6.10 10.14 -28.63
N GLY A 241 -5.28 9.87 -29.64
CA GLY A 241 -5.02 10.79 -30.74
C GLY A 241 -3.97 11.86 -30.41
N ASN A 242 -3.55 12.60 -31.44
CA ASN A 242 -2.53 13.65 -31.32
C ASN A 242 -3.09 15.02 -30.92
N ASP A 243 -4.41 15.14 -30.72
CA ASP A 243 -5.08 16.39 -30.42
C ASP A 243 -5.36 16.59 -28.93
N ASP A 244 -5.53 17.84 -28.52
CA ASP A 244 -5.85 18.19 -27.14
C ASP A 244 -7.25 17.70 -26.73
N ALA A 245 -8.13 17.38 -27.70
CA ALA A 245 -9.47 16.87 -27.45
C ALA A 245 -9.42 15.48 -26.81
N GLY A 246 -8.57 14.56 -27.29
CA GLY A 246 -8.39 13.25 -26.68
C GLY A 246 -7.88 13.32 -25.25
N ARG A 247 -6.86 14.15 -25.01
CA ARG A 247 -6.29 14.38 -23.67
C ARG A 247 -7.31 15.01 -22.71
N SER A 248 -8.09 15.98 -23.20
CA SER A 248 -9.19 16.59 -22.43
C SER A 248 -10.28 15.58 -22.10
N ARG A 249 -10.58 14.66 -23.03
CA ARG A 249 -11.56 13.60 -22.80
C ARG A 249 -11.08 12.59 -21.76
N VAL A 250 -9.81 12.20 -21.76
CA VAL A 250 -9.22 11.37 -20.69
C VAL A 250 -9.35 12.07 -19.35
N ALA A 251 -8.98 13.36 -19.30
CA ALA A 251 -9.09 14.16 -18.09
C ALA A 251 -10.53 14.20 -17.56
N GLU A 252 -11.51 14.46 -18.42
CA GLU A 252 -12.94 14.46 -18.06
C GLU A 252 -13.40 13.10 -17.54
N LEU A 253 -13.05 12.01 -18.22
CA LEU A 253 -13.48 10.64 -17.85
C LEU A 253 -12.96 10.22 -16.47
N LEU A 254 -11.76 10.66 -16.10
CA LEU A 254 -11.14 10.35 -14.82
C LEU A 254 -11.42 11.41 -13.74
N GLY A 255 -12.19 12.46 -14.06
CA GLY A 255 -12.51 13.55 -13.14
C GLY A 255 -11.32 14.46 -12.81
N LEU A 256 -10.32 14.56 -13.69
CA LEU A 256 -9.24 15.53 -13.55
C LEU A 256 -9.82 16.94 -13.76
N ALA A 257 -9.64 17.80 -12.77
CA ALA A 257 -10.00 19.21 -12.90
C ALA A 257 -9.32 19.84 -14.13
N PRO A 258 -10.03 20.63 -14.95
CA PRO A 258 -9.38 21.42 -16.00
C PRO A 258 -8.47 22.47 -15.33
N ASP A 259 -7.16 22.28 -15.44
CA ASP A 259 -6.07 23.21 -15.10
C ASP A 259 -6.06 23.84 -13.69
N GLY A 260 -6.61 23.14 -12.69
CA GLY A 260 -6.53 23.50 -11.28
C GLY A 260 -5.19 23.17 -10.64
N GLY A 261 -4.17 24.00 -10.85
CA GLY A 261 -2.98 24.09 -9.98
C GLY A 261 -1.88 23.03 -10.11
N ILE A 262 -2.20 21.83 -10.60
CA ILE A 262 -1.21 20.81 -10.97
C ILE A 262 -0.87 21.01 -12.45
N ALA A 263 0.43 21.01 -12.78
CA ALA A 263 0.91 21.27 -14.14
C ALA A 263 0.07 20.55 -15.21
N GLY A 264 -0.31 21.25 -16.27
CA GLY A 264 -1.03 20.68 -17.40
C GLY A 264 -0.22 19.57 -18.10
N TRP A 265 -0.76 19.05 -19.20
CA TRP A 265 -0.09 18.00 -19.97
C TRP A 265 1.33 18.41 -20.39
N GLN A 266 2.31 17.58 -20.04
CA GLN A 266 3.70 17.73 -20.41
C GLN A 266 4.05 16.71 -21.52
N PRO A 267 4.66 17.13 -22.64
CA PRO A 267 5.08 16.19 -23.68
C PRO A 267 6.21 15.29 -23.18
N SER A 268 6.35 14.10 -23.78
CA SER A 268 7.43 13.18 -23.46
C SER A 268 8.82 13.80 -23.69
N ASP A 269 9.73 13.64 -22.74
CA ASP A 269 11.11 14.11 -22.85
C ASP A 269 11.99 13.07 -23.60
N ALA A 270 12.26 13.34 -24.88
CA ALA A 270 13.12 12.50 -25.70
C ALA A 270 14.57 12.40 -25.19
N GLY A 271 15.02 13.30 -24.31
CA GLY A 271 16.34 13.24 -23.66
C GLY A 271 16.52 12.05 -22.73
N LEU A 272 15.43 11.47 -22.23
CA LEU A 272 15.45 10.27 -21.39
C LEU A 272 15.54 8.96 -22.19
N ARG A 273 15.55 9.02 -23.54
CA ARG A 273 15.68 7.84 -24.39
C ARG A 273 17.06 7.21 -24.25
N GLN A 274 17.09 5.99 -23.73
CA GLN A 274 18.32 5.21 -23.59
C GLN A 274 18.15 3.84 -24.25
N ARG A 275 19.18 3.42 -24.99
CA ARG A 275 19.25 2.06 -25.49
C ARG A 275 19.73 1.14 -24.36
N ILE A 276 18.94 0.13 -24.06
CA ILE A 276 19.26 -0.89 -23.08
C ILE A 276 19.80 -2.14 -23.77
N THR A 277 20.43 -3.03 -23.00
CA THR A 277 20.91 -4.32 -23.50
C THR A 277 20.13 -5.44 -22.81
N PRO A 278 19.94 -6.60 -23.46
CA PRO A 278 19.30 -7.72 -22.80
C PRO A 278 20.13 -8.15 -21.60
N ILE A 279 19.49 -8.23 -20.44
CA ILE A 279 20.10 -8.74 -19.21
C ILE A 279 19.40 -10.05 -18.89
N ASP A 280 20.18 -11.11 -18.70
CA ASP A 280 19.66 -12.35 -18.14
C ASP A 280 19.58 -12.21 -16.61
N PRO A 281 18.37 -12.18 -16.03
CA PRO A 281 18.19 -12.08 -14.58
C PRO A 281 18.82 -13.26 -13.82
N ALA A 282 18.90 -14.44 -14.45
CA ALA A 282 19.53 -15.62 -13.87
C ALA A 282 21.06 -15.51 -13.85
N ALA A 283 21.66 -14.80 -14.80
CA ALA A 283 23.10 -14.55 -14.87
C ALA A 283 23.55 -13.43 -13.94
N ALA A 284 22.68 -12.46 -13.62
CA ALA A 284 23.00 -11.29 -12.80
C ALA A 284 23.43 -11.61 -11.35
N GLY A 285 23.10 -12.81 -10.84
CA GLY A 285 23.45 -13.26 -9.48
C GLY A 285 24.75 -14.07 -9.35
N MET A 286 25.46 -14.39 -10.45
CA MET A 286 26.60 -15.32 -10.42
C MET A 286 27.85 -14.73 -11.09
N PRO A 287 28.86 -14.24 -10.34
CA PRO A 287 30.13 -13.80 -10.91
C PRO A 287 30.81 -14.97 -11.66
N GLY A 288 30.96 -14.84 -12.99
CA GLY A 288 31.64 -15.83 -13.84
C GLY A 288 30.74 -16.89 -14.49
N TYR A 289 29.41 -16.78 -14.37
CA TYR A 289 28.48 -17.61 -15.12
C TYR A 289 28.19 -16.98 -16.49
N SER A 290 28.69 -17.60 -17.56
CA SER A 290 28.15 -17.40 -18.91
C SER A 290 27.16 -18.54 -19.20
N PRO A 291 25.89 -18.24 -19.48
CA PRO A 291 24.96 -19.27 -19.93
C PRO A 291 25.49 -19.88 -21.24
N GLY A 292 25.75 -21.18 -21.23
CA GLY A 292 26.03 -21.93 -22.44
C GLY A 292 24.72 -22.48 -23.00
N GLY A 293 24.26 -21.98 -24.15
CA GLY A 293 23.29 -22.72 -24.96
C GLY A 293 22.29 -21.86 -25.74
N THR A 294 22.56 -21.75 -27.05
CA THR A 294 21.67 -21.27 -28.11
C THR A 294 20.24 -21.85 -28.02
N GLY A 295 19.26 -20.99 -27.71
CA GLY A 295 17.83 -21.28 -27.84
C GLY A 295 17.12 -20.25 -28.72
N MET A 296 16.11 -20.68 -29.51
CA MET A 296 15.34 -19.80 -30.42
C MET A 296 14.69 -18.57 -29.73
N GLY A 297 14.48 -18.60 -28.40
CA GLY A 297 13.98 -17.46 -27.64
C GLY A 297 15.01 -16.34 -27.41
N GLU A 298 16.31 -16.67 -27.34
CA GLU A 298 17.37 -15.66 -27.20
C GLU A 298 17.52 -14.84 -28.49
N GLU A 299 17.37 -15.45 -29.66
CA GLU A 299 17.42 -14.73 -30.94
C GLU A 299 16.25 -13.73 -31.08
N GLN A 300 15.06 -14.08 -30.60
CA GLN A 300 13.88 -13.18 -30.59
C GLN A 300 14.05 -12.03 -29.60
N VAL A 301 14.61 -12.29 -28.41
CA VAL A 301 14.95 -11.23 -27.44
C VAL A 301 16.04 -10.34 -28.04
N GLN A 302 17.16 -10.91 -28.49
CA GLN A 302 18.28 -10.16 -29.04
C GLN A 302 17.89 -9.32 -30.26
N SER A 303 17.05 -9.87 -31.16
CA SER A 303 16.54 -9.12 -32.32
C SER A 303 15.67 -7.93 -31.92
N ALA A 304 14.87 -8.04 -30.87
CA ALA A 304 14.08 -6.92 -30.36
C ALA A 304 14.91 -5.83 -29.70
N PHE A 305 16.00 -6.19 -28.99
CA PHE A 305 16.95 -5.21 -28.46
C PHE A 305 17.83 -4.59 -29.55
N ASN A 306 18.09 -5.31 -30.64
CA ASN A 306 18.78 -4.77 -31.82
C ASN A 306 17.87 -3.82 -32.62
N ALA A 307 16.55 -4.02 -32.58
CA ALA A 307 15.60 -3.04 -33.08
C ALA A 307 15.74 -1.75 -32.27
N GLY A 308 15.62 -0.60 -32.95
CA GLY A 308 15.66 0.71 -32.30
C GLY A 308 14.37 1.01 -31.54
N PHE A 309 14.15 2.29 -31.25
CA PHE A 309 12.88 2.80 -30.75
C PHE A 309 11.79 2.59 -31.81
N ALA A 310 10.64 2.09 -31.39
CA ALA A 310 9.43 1.94 -32.20
C ALA A 310 8.48 3.13 -32.03
N TRP A 311 8.52 3.83 -30.89
CA TRP A 311 7.68 5.00 -30.66
C TRP A 311 8.35 6.28 -31.18
N ASP A 312 7.52 7.23 -31.62
CA ASP A 312 7.94 8.59 -31.98
C ASP A 312 8.31 9.42 -30.73
N GLN A 313 9.10 10.49 -30.92
CA GLN A 313 9.65 11.29 -29.82
C GLN A 313 8.59 12.03 -29.00
N ASP A 314 7.41 12.20 -29.55
CA ASP A 314 6.22 12.83 -28.99
C ASP A 314 5.06 11.82 -28.77
N ALA A 315 5.37 10.52 -28.71
CA ALA A 315 4.38 9.44 -28.65
C ALA A 315 3.40 9.53 -27.47
N PHE A 316 3.79 10.19 -26.37
CA PHE A 316 2.94 10.35 -25.20
C PHE A 316 3.11 11.71 -24.51
N ALA A 317 2.13 12.05 -23.68
CA ALA A 317 2.19 13.16 -22.74
C ALA A 317 1.85 12.67 -21.33
N THR A 318 2.44 13.28 -20.31
CA THR A 318 2.19 12.97 -18.91
C THR A 318 1.46 14.13 -18.23
N ARG A 319 0.67 13.82 -17.21
CA ARG A 319 0.03 14.81 -16.35
C ARG A 319 -0.07 14.25 -14.94
N ASP A 320 0.50 14.96 -13.98
CA ASP A 320 0.37 14.59 -12.58
C ASP A 320 -1.07 14.83 -12.11
N PHE A 321 -1.55 13.97 -11.21
CA PHE A 321 -2.87 14.09 -10.63
C PHE A 321 -2.87 13.70 -9.16
N LEU A 322 -2.91 14.71 -8.29
CA LEU A 322 -2.71 14.55 -6.85
C LEU A 322 -1.44 13.74 -6.58
N LEU A 323 -1.57 12.54 -6.01
CA LEU A 323 -0.43 11.70 -5.69
C LEU A 323 -0.03 10.76 -6.82
N GLY A 324 -0.81 10.63 -7.91
CA GLY A 324 -0.52 9.75 -9.04
C GLY A 324 -0.25 10.50 -10.34
N GLN A 325 -0.38 9.78 -11.47
CA GLN A 325 -0.06 10.29 -12.79
C GLN A 325 -0.93 9.66 -13.88
N VAL A 326 -1.27 10.44 -14.90
CA VAL A 326 -1.92 9.96 -16.13
C VAL A 326 -0.98 10.16 -17.31
N ILE A 327 -0.89 9.15 -18.15
CA ILE A 327 -0.08 9.14 -19.38
C ILE A 327 -1.03 8.93 -20.55
N ALA A 328 -0.99 9.84 -21.52
CA ALA A 328 -1.82 9.81 -22.71
C ALA A 328 -0.95 9.48 -23.93
N PHE A 329 -1.13 8.30 -24.50
CA PHE A 329 -0.50 7.85 -25.74
C PHE A 329 -1.38 8.13 -26.94
N ALA A 330 -0.79 8.72 -27.99
CA ALA A 330 -1.48 9.02 -29.24
C ALA A 330 -2.06 7.76 -29.91
N GLU A 331 -1.25 6.70 -29.99
CA GLU A 331 -1.58 5.40 -30.56
C GLU A 331 -1.44 4.30 -29.50
N SER A 332 -1.52 3.02 -29.90
CA SER A 332 -1.27 1.91 -28.98
C SER A 332 0.22 1.81 -28.63
N PRO A 333 0.60 1.74 -27.34
CA PRO A 333 1.99 1.52 -26.93
C PRO A 333 2.47 0.09 -27.20
N PHE A 334 1.56 -0.85 -27.52
CA PHE A 334 1.86 -2.27 -27.64
C PHE A 334 2.17 -2.71 -29.08
N PRO A 335 3.16 -3.59 -29.31
CA PRO A 335 4.09 -4.14 -28.31
C PRO A 335 5.23 -3.17 -27.95
N GLY A 336 5.47 -2.12 -28.76
CA GLY A 336 6.61 -1.21 -28.59
C GLY A 336 7.97 -1.92 -28.76
N SER A 337 9.04 -1.31 -28.22
CA SER A 337 10.36 -1.95 -28.07
C SER A 337 10.81 -1.94 -26.59
N PRO A 338 11.81 -2.75 -26.20
CA PRO A 338 12.34 -2.70 -24.83
C PRO A 338 12.89 -1.32 -24.46
N HIS A 339 13.46 -0.58 -25.44
CA HIS A 339 13.99 0.77 -25.25
C HIS A 339 12.87 1.79 -25.01
N ASP A 340 11.75 1.62 -25.70
CA ASP A 340 10.56 2.48 -25.54
C ASP A 340 9.94 2.33 -24.15
N TRP A 341 9.71 1.09 -23.73
CA TRP A 341 9.18 0.82 -22.39
C TRP A 341 10.16 1.28 -21.30
N HIS A 342 11.46 1.10 -21.49
CA HIS A 342 12.45 1.64 -20.56
C HIS A 342 12.40 3.18 -20.49
N TRP A 343 12.21 3.85 -21.62
CA TRP A 343 12.04 5.31 -21.67
C TRP A 343 10.79 5.76 -20.91
N LEU A 344 9.64 5.10 -21.10
CA LEU A 344 8.42 5.39 -20.35
C LEU A 344 8.62 5.20 -18.85
N LEU A 345 9.15 4.04 -18.44
CA LEU A 345 9.37 3.74 -17.03
C LEU A 345 10.36 4.74 -16.40
N SER A 346 11.39 5.16 -17.13
CA SER A 346 12.32 6.19 -16.67
C SER A 346 11.65 7.58 -16.55
N THR A 347 10.66 7.88 -17.40
CA THR A 347 9.87 9.12 -17.32
C THR A 347 8.95 9.13 -16.10
N ILE A 348 8.36 7.98 -15.74
CA ILE A 348 7.48 7.84 -14.57
C ILE A 348 8.24 8.11 -13.26
N GLY A 349 9.53 7.77 -13.22
CA GLY A 349 10.38 8.00 -12.05
C GLY A 349 10.36 6.86 -11.02
N PRO A 350 11.47 6.63 -10.29
CA PRO A 350 11.60 5.53 -9.34
C PRO A 350 10.54 5.51 -8.26
N GLU A 351 10.18 6.67 -7.71
CA GLU A 351 9.22 6.86 -6.63
C GLU A 351 7.79 6.37 -6.95
N ARG A 352 7.43 6.22 -8.22
CA ARG A 352 6.08 5.82 -8.66
C ARG A 352 6.04 4.41 -9.26
N LEU A 353 7.20 3.86 -9.62
CA LEU A 353 7.32 2.63 -10.40
C LEU A 353 7.09 1.34 -9.62
N ASN A 354 7.31 1.34 -8.30
CA ASN A 354 7.05 0.16 -7.49
C ASN A 354 6.51 0.54 -6.11
N TRP A 355 5.82 -0.42 -5.51
CA TRP A 355 5.24 -0.31 -4.17
C TRP A 355 6.20 0.22 -3.10
N GLN A 356 7.42 -0.33 -3.02
CA GLN A 356 8.36 -0.03 -1.93
C GLN A 356 8.86 1.41 -2.01
N ASP A 357 9.13 1.91 -3.21
CA ASP A 357 9.53 3.31 -3.42
C ASP A 357 8.33 4.25 -3.21
N ARG A 358 7.12 3.87 -3.64
CA ARG A 358 5.90 4.67 -3.48
C ARG A 358 5.50 4.87 -2.03
N HIS A 359 5.43 3.77 -1.28
CA HIS A 359 4.93 3.74 0.09
C HIS A 359 6.03 3.74 1.15
N GLY A 360 7.27 3.41 0.78
CA GLY A 360 8.40 3.30 1.70
C GLY A 360 8.27 2.16 2.71
N ILE A 361 7.36 1.21 2.47
CA ILE A 361 7.13 0.01 3.29
C ILE A 361 6.84 -1.19 2.40
N SER A 362 6.93 -2.38 2.97
CA SER A 362 6.20 -3.56 2.50
C SER A 362 5.17 -3.93 3.57
N ALA A 363 3.92 -4.18 3.17
CA ALA A 363 2.90 -4.67 4.10
C ALA A 363 3.05 -6.16 4.40
N ARG A 364 3.88 -6.87 3.61
CA ARG A 364 4.10 -8.33 3.69
C ARG A 364 5.40 -8.71 4.37
N ALA A 365 6.35 -7.78 4.48
CA ALA A 365 7.64 -8.00 5.09
C ALA A 365 7.83 -7.09 6.32
N PRO A 366 8.61 -7.51 7.32
CA PRO A 366 8.97 -6.66 8.44
C PRO A 366 9.87 -5.50 8.03
N SER A 367 9.86 -4.44 8.84
CA SER A 367 10.63 -3.21 8.61
C SER A 367 11.53 -2.90 9.79
N GLU A 368 12.84 -2.79 9.56
CA GLU A 368 13.83 -2.32 10.55
C GLU A 368 13.52 -0.89 11.02
N LYS A 369 12.93 -0.09 10.12
CA LYS A 369 12.46 1.28 10.34
C LYS A 369 11.18 1.37 11.17
N PHE A 370 10.64 0.27 11.67
CA PHE A 370 9.49 0.28 12.59
C PHE A 370 9.80 1.08 13.87
N LEU A 371 11.01 0.93 14.43
CA LEU A 371 11.38 1.54 15.71
C LEU A 371 11.56 3.06 15.65
N GLU A 372 11.70 3.62 14.45
CA GLU A 372 11.86 5.06 14.23
C GLU A 372 10.54 5.85 14.39
N PHE A 373 9.42 5.17 14.58
CA PHE A 373 8.11 5.82 14.70
C PHE A 373 7.28 5.31 15.90
N LEU A 374 7.91 5.23 17.07
CA LEU A 374 7.26 4.83 18.31
C LEU A 374 6.49 5.98 18.98
N ILE A 375 5.50 5.62 19.81
CA ILE A 375 4.76 6.58 20.65
C ILE A 375 5.65 6.96 21.86
N PRO A 376 6.02 8.25 22.03
CA PRO A 376 6.98 8.67 23.06
C PRO A 376 6.59 8.30 24.50
N SER A 377 5.29 8.31 24.83
CA SER A 377 4.82 8.01 26.19
C SER A 377 4.67 6.52 26.50
N VAL A 378 4.76 5.64 25.50
CA VAL A 378 4.63 4.19 25.66
C VAL A 378 6.00 3.57 25.90
N ARG A 379 6.49 3.73 27.14
CA ARG A 379 7.79 3.23 27.58
C ARG A 379 7.93 1.71 27.40
N SER A 380 9.18 1.27 27.26
CA SER A 380 9.57 -0.12 27.46
C SER A 380 9.10 -0.62 28.84
N VAL A 381 8.93 -1.93 28.99
CA VAL A 381 8.49 -2.54 30.25
C VAL A 381 9.43 -2.07 31.37
N PRO A 382 8.94 -1.41 32.45
CA PRO A 382 9.80 -0.88 33.51
C PRO A 382 10.35 -2.02 34.36
N THR A 383 11.40 -2.66 33.85
CA THR A 383 12.05 -3.86 34.41
C THR A 383 12.47 -3.66 35.86
N VAL A 384 13.02 -2.49 36.20
CA VAL A 384 13.41 -2.15 37.57
C VAL A 384 12.19 -2.10 38.51
N SER A 385 11.09 -1.48 38.09
CA SER A 385 9.87 -1.43 38.90
C SER A 385 9.28 -2.82 39.12
N PHE A 386 9.25 -3.65 38.07
CA PHE A 386 8.82 -5.05 38.18
C PHE A 386 9.75 -5.86 39.09
N LEU A 387 11.07 -5.70 38.97
CA LEU A 387 12.05 -6.40 39.81
C LEU A 387 11.90 -6.02 41.28
N VAL A 388 11.78 -4.72 41.58
CA VAL A 388 11.55 -4.21 42.94
C VAL A 388 10.25 -4.78 43.51
N LEU A 389 9.18 -4.78 42.71
CA LEU A 389 7.88 -5.30 43.10
C LEU A 389 7.92 -6.80 43.38
N ILE A 390 8.49 -7.60 42.47
CA ILE A 390 8.63 -9.06 42.64
C ILE A 390 9.49 -9.34 43.88
N THR A 391 10.57 -8.59 44.08
CA THR A 391 11.44 -8.72 45.26
C THR A 391 10.68 -8.42 46.55
N LEU A 392 9.92 -7.32 46.59
CA LEU A 392 9.10 -6.94 47.74
C LEU A 392 8.04 -8.01 48.03
N PHE A 393 7.36 -8.49 46.98
CA PHE A 393 6.34 -9.53 47.08
C PHE A 393 6.93 -10.85 47.62
N SER A 394 8.09 -11.29 47.11
CA SER A 394 8.80 -12.46 47.61
C SER A 394 9.23 -12.32 49.06
N LEU A 395 9.66 -11.12 49.50
CA LEU A 395 9.99 -10.84 50.89
C LEU A 395 8.74 -10.89 51.79
N VAL A 396 7.63 -10.32 51.33
CA VAL A 396 6.36 -10.30 52.08
C VAL A 396 5.80 -11.71 52.25
N ILE A 397 5.70 -12.51 51.18
CA ILE A 397 5.15 -13.88 51.24
C ILE A 397 6.10 -14.85 51.94
N GLY A 398 7.41 -14.70 51.75
CA GLY A 398 8.41 -15.59 52.32
C GLY A 398 8.78 -15.20 53.76
N PRO A 399 9.92 -14.51 53.96
CA PRO A 399 10.48 -14.27 55.28
C PRO A 399 9.55 -13.50 56.22
N VAL A 400 8.83 -12.48 55.74
CA VAL A 400 7.98 -11.64 56.61
C VAL A 400 6.76 -12.40 57.11
N ASN A 401 5.96 -13.00 56.20
CA ASN A 401 4.78 -13.78 56.56
C ASN A 401 5.14 -15.01 57.41
N TYR A 402 6.24 -15.71 57.07
CA TYR A 402 6.74 -16.84 57.86
C TYR A 402 7.14 -16.42 59.28
N PHE A 403 7.97 -15.38 59.43
CA PHE A 403 8.45 -14.94 60.75
C PHE A 403 7.31 -14.43 61.63
N TRP A 404 6.34 -13.72 61.04
CA TRP A 404 5.15 -13.24 61.74
C TRP A 404 4.28 -14.41 62.27
N LEU A 405 4.00 -15.41 61.44
CA LEU A 405 3.20 -16.59 61.84
C LEU A 405 3.96 -17.52 62.79
N TRP A 406 5.28 -17.64 62.63
CA TRP A 406 6.15 -18.37 63.55
C TRP A 406 6.12 -17.75 64.95
N ARG A 407 6.26 -16.42 65.06
CA ARG A 407 6.14 -15.70 66.33
C ARG A 407 4.75 -15.84 66.94
N ALA A 408 3.71 -15.89 66.12
CA ALA A 408 2.33 -16.11 66.55
C ALA A 408 1.99 -17.59 66.85
N ARG A 409 2.92 -18.54 66.64
CA ARG A 409 2.73 -20.00 66.78
C ARG A 409 1.56 -20.56 65.96
N ARG A 410 1.24 -19.96 64.80
CA ARG A 410 0.12 -20.36 63.93
C ARG A 410 0.58 -20.67 62.51
N LEU A 411 1.63 -21.48 62.38
CA LEU A 411 2.21 -21.85 61.08
C LEU A 411 1.21 -22.55 60.15
N GLN A 412 0.20 -23.23 60.68
CA GLN A 412 -0.89 -23.82 59.90
C GLN A 412 -1.68 -22.81 59.06
N LEU A 413 -1.66 -21.52 59.43
CA LEU A 413 -2.31 -20.46 58.65
C LEU A 413 -1.55 -20.08 57.38
N LEU A 414 -0.29 -20.52 57.20
CA LEU A 414 0.45 -20.30 55.94
C LEU A 414 -0.33 -20.82 54.72
N LEU A 415 -1.06 -21.92 54.91
CA LEU A 415 -1.89 -22.55 53.89
C LEU A 415 -3.02 -21.63 53.39
N LEU A 416 -3.44 -20.66 54.21
CA LEU A 416 -4.44 -19.64 53.88
C LEU A 416 -3.80 -18.29 53.52
N THR A 417 -2.77 -17.85 54.24
CA THR A 417 -2.20 -16.51 54.06
C THR A 417 -1.47 -16.37 52.74
N ILE A 418 -0.83 -17.43 52.24
CA ILE A 418 -0.13 -17.40 50.94
C ILE A 418 -1.13 -17.15 49.79
N PRO A 419 -2.21 -17.95 49.62
CA PRO A 419 -3.24 -17.65 48.60
C PRO A 419 -3.88 -16.27 48.75
N VAL A 420 -4.19 -15.82 49.98
CA VAL A 420 -4.84 -14.52 50.21
C VAL A 420 -3.91 -13.36 49.87
N LEU A 421 -2.63 -13.41 50.28
CA LEU A 421 -1.64 -12.39 49.94
C LEU A 421 -1.34 -12.37 48.44
N ALA A 422 -1.26 -13.54 47.80
CA ALA A 422 -1.08 -13.66 46.36
C ALA A 422 -2.26 -13.05 45.60
N PHE A 423 -3.50 -13.37 46.00
CA PHE A 423 -4.71 -12.81 45.41
C PHE A 423 -4.80 -11.29 45.62
N GLY A 424 -4.57 -10.82 46.85
CA GLY A 424 -4.60 -9.39 47.19
C GLY A 424 -3.55 -8.59 46.42
N THR A 425 -2.33 -9.13 46.29
CA THR A 425 -1.28 -8.48 45.50
C THR A 425 -1.62 -8.47 44.02
N SER A 426 -2.13 -9.58 43.48
CA SER A 426 -2.55 -9.67 42.07
C SER A 426 -3.65 -8.65 41.77
N LEU A 427 -4.63 -8.50 42.66
CA LEU A 427 -5.70 -7.51 42.54
C LEU A 427 -5.14 -6.07 42.62
N ALA A 428 -4.21 -5.80 43.55
CA ALA A 428 -3.58 -4.49 43.68
C ALA A 428 -2.76 -4.13 42.43
N LEU A 429 -2.04 -5.09 41.86
CA LEU A 429 -1.29 -4.89 40.61
C LEU A 429 -2.18 -4.70 39.41
N PHE A 430 -3.26 -5.46 39.32
CA PHE A 430 -4.27 -5.27 38.28
C PHE A 430 -4.91 -3.88 38.39
N ALA A 431 -5.29 -3.46 39.60
CA ALA A 431 -5.85 -2.13 39.85
C ALA A 431 -4.85 -1.02 39.51
N TYR A 432 -3.60 -1.13 39.97
CA TYR A 432 -2.54 -0.19 39.64
C TYR A 432 -2.28 -0.12 38.13
N SER A 433 -2.16 -1.26 37.45
CA SER A 433 -1.95 -1.33 35.99
C SER A 433 -3.12 -0.68 35.23
N SER A 434 -4.35 -0.96 35.65
CA SER A 434 -5.57 -0.38 35.04
C SER A 434 -5.60 1.14 35.19
N ILE A 435 -5.22 1.67 36.36
CA ILE A 435 -5.19 3.11 36.63
C ILE A 435 -4.00 3.80 35.93
N ALA A 436 -2.80 3.20 35.97
CA ALA A 436 -1.57 3.81 35.48
C ALA A 436 -1.46 3.81 33.95
N HIS A 437 -1.86 2.71 33.29
CA HIS A 437 -1.79 2.63 31.83
C HIS A 437 -3.04 3.17 31.14
N GLY A 438 -4.18 3.14 31.85
CA GLY A 438 -5.48 3.47 31.28
C GLY A 438 -5.98 2.42 30.28
N PHE A 439 -7.24 2.56 29.89
CA PHE A 439 -7.87 1.73 28.85
C PHE A 439 -7.92 2.42 27.48
N SER A 440 -7.50 3.68 27.42
CA SER A 440 -7.52 4.48 26.19
C SER A 440 -6.47 4.00 25.18
N THR A 441 -6.78 4.09 23.90
CA THR A 441 -5.82 3.93 22.82
C THR A 441 -5.04 5.22 22.62
N ARG A 442 -3.71 5.13 22.67
CA ARG A 442 -2.81 6.24 22.38
C ARG A 442 -2.36 6.16 20.93
N SER A 443 -2.17 7.31 20.29
CA SER A 443 -1.71 7.38 18.90
C SER A 443 -0.58 8.39 18.69
N ARG A 444 0.27 8.11 17.71
CA ARG A 444 1.18 9.07 17.08
C ARG A 444 0.91 9.05 15.58
N VAL A 445 0.76 10.22 14.96
CA VAL A 445 0.40 10.33 13.54
C VAL A 445 1.36 11.25 12.82
N ARG A 446 1.74 10.88 11.60
CA ARG A 446 2.49 11.73 10.66
C ARG A 446 1.81 11.61 9.31
N SER A 447 1.31 12.71 8.78
CA SER A 447 0.43 12.72 7.62
C SER A 447 0.67 13.89 6.68
N VAL A 448 0.42 13.63 5.40
CA VAL A 448 0.39 14.61 4.32
C VAL A 448 -0.96 14.49 3.62
N THR A 449 -1.65 15.61 3.51
CA THR A 449 -2.91 15.74 2.79
C THR A 449 -2.72 16.65 1.60
N VAL A 450 -3.13 16.20 0.41
CA VAL A 450 -3.17 17.03 -0.80
C VAL A 450 -4.63 17.32 -1.13
N LEU A 451 -4.98 18.60 -1.24
CA LEU A 451 -6.34 19.05 -1.52
C LEU A 451 -6.50 19.46 -2.98
N ASP A 452 -7.43 18.81 -3.68
CA ASP A 452 -7.96 19.20 -4.97
C ASP A 452 -9.31 19.92 -4.78
N GLN A 453 -9.25 21.25 -4.72
CA GLN A 453 -10.45 22.06 -4.49
C GLN A 453 -11.45 22.02 -5.67
N PRO A 454 -11.01 22.11 -6.94
CA PRO A 454 -11.92 21.94 -8.08
C PRO A 454 -12.56 20.55 -8.15
N GLY A 455 -11.78 19.49 -7.93
CA GLY A 455 -12.26 18.10 -7.88
C GLY A 455 -13.00 17.73 -6.59
N ARG A 456 -13.07 18.65 -5.62
CA ARG A 456 -13.71 18.45 -4.31
C ARG A 456 -13.24 17.19 -3.60
N THR A 457 -11.93 16.99 -3.61
CA THR A 457 -11.30 15.77 -3.12
C THR A 457 -10.08 16.11 -2.27
N ALA A 458 -9.87 15.36 -1.20
CA ALA A 458 -8.63 15.34 -0.46
C ALA A 458 -8.06 13.91 -0.47
N VAL A 459 -6.75 13.80 -0.66
CA VAL A 459 -6.03 12.53 -0.51
C VAL A 459 -5.02 12.67 0.61
N THR A 460 -5.08 11.75 1.57
CA THR A 460 -4.22 11.76 2.76
C THR A 460 -3.42 10.48 2.85
N ILE A 461 -2.09 10.60 2.94
CA ILE A 461 -1.21 9.48 3.33
C ILE A 461 -0.78 9.71 4.78
N SER A 462 -0.96 8.70 5.64
CA SER A 462 -0.57 8.80 7.06
C SER A 462 0.13 7.55 7.56
N ARG A 463 1.26 7.73 8.24
CA ARG A 463 1.84 6.72 9.14
C ARG A 463 1.26 6.91 10.53
N ILE A 464 0.67 5.85 11.06
CA ILE A 464 -0.05 5.85 12.33
C ILE A 464 0.61 4.81 13.24
N ALA A 465 1.03 5.21 14.43
CA ALA A 465 1.39 4.29 15.50
C ALA A 465 0.29 4.29 16.56
N MET A 466 -0.10 3.10 16.99
CA MET A 466 -1.14 2.87 18.00
C MET A 466 -0.64 1.97 19.11
N TYR A 467 -1.11 2.26 20.33
CA TYR A 467 -0.99 1.37 21.47
C TYR A 467 -2.29 1.40 22.26
N SER A 468 -2.94 0.25 22.37
CA SER A 468 -4.16 0.12 23.17
C SER A 468 -3.92 -0.64 24.46
N GLY A 469 -4.30 -0.07 25.60
CA GLY A 469 -4.30 -0.79 26.88
C GLY A 469 -5.29 -1.97 26.86
N LEU A 470 -6.45 -1.76 26.23
CA LEU A 470 -7.46 -2.77 25.93
C LEU A 470 -7.95 -2.54 24.50
N ALA A 471 -7.69 -3.50 23.62
CA ALA A 471 -8.16 -3.44 22.24
C ALA A 471 -9.70 -3.38 22.18
N PRO A 472 -10.27 -2.56 21.28
CA PRO A 472 -11.72 -2.49 21.11
C PRO A 472 -12.28 -3.86 20.70
N SER A 473 -13.38 -4.28 21.32
CA SER A 473 -13.99 -5.59 21.05
C SER A 473 -14.56 -5.75 19.64
N GLY A 474 -14.89 -4.63 18.99
CA GLY A 474 -15.36 -4.58 17.60
C GLY A 474 -14.23 -4.45 16.56
N GLY A 475 -12.97 -4.37 16.99
CA GLY A 475 -11.84 -4.08 16.12
C GLY A 475 -11.77 -2.61 15.69
N LEU A 476 -11.19 -2.38 14.52
CA LEU A 476 -11.10 -1.07 13.88
C LEU A 476 -12.09 -0.99 12.71
N GLU A 477 -12.73 0.16 12.52
CA GLU A 477 -13.67 0.43 11.43
C GLU A 477 -13.21 1.63 10.63
N PHE A 478 -12.76 1.37 9.40
CA PHE A 478 -12.27 2.39 8.47
C PHE A 478 -13.31 2.70 7.41
N SER A 479 -13.18 3.86 6.77
CA SER A 479 -13.89 4.14 5.52
C SER A 479 -13.50 3.11 4.45
N GLN A 480 -14.46 2.75 3.59
CA GLN A 480 -14.20 1.91 2.41
C GLN A 480 -13.33 2.61 1.36
N ASP A 481 -13.11 3.91 1.51
CA ASP A 481 -12.17 4.69 0.69
C ASP A 481 -10.79 4.86 1.37
N THR A 482 -10.50 4.12 2.45
CA THR A 482 -9.21 4.12 3.15
C THR A 482 -8.49 2.78 3.01
N ALA A 483 -7.40 2.75 2.26
CA ALA A 483 -6.51 1.61 2.26
C ALA A 483 -5.66 1.58 3.54
N VAL A 484 -5.55 0.41 4.17
CA VAL A 484 -4.85 0.21 5.44
C VAL A 484 -3.79 -0.89 5.28
N TYR A 485 -2.53 -0.53 5.48
CA TYR A 485 -1.39 -1.43 5.35
C TYR A 485 -0.68 -1.56 6.71
N PRO A 486 -0.58 -2.76 7.28
CA PRO A 486 0.19 -2.95 8.51
C PRO A 486 1.68 -2.75 8.26
N ILE A 487 2.38 -2.25 9.27
CA ILE A 487 3.85 -2.19 9.29
C ILE A 487 4.31 -3.11 10.43
N TRP A 488 5.07 -4.14 10.08
CA TRP A 488 5.52 -5.15 11.03
C TRP A 488 6.88 -4.79 11.64
N PRO A 489 7.09 -5.03 12.95
CA PRO A 489 8.43 -4.94 13.53
C PRO A 489 9.34 -6.10 13.04
N PRO A 490 10.68 -5.93 13.11
CA PRO A 490 11.68 -6.89 12.56
C PRO A 490 11.54 -8.34 13.02
N ASP A 491 11.06 -8.53 14.24
CA ASP A 491 10.99 -9.83 14.93
C ASP A 491 9.59 -10.46 14.92
N HIS A 492 8.64 -9.85 14.20
CA HIS A 492 7.28 -10.37 14.11
C HIS A 492 6.91 -10.73 12.67
N GLU A 493 6.26 -11.88 12.54
CA GLU A 493 5.51 -12.26 11.35
C GLU A 493 4.02 -12.02 11.59
N PHE A 494 3.26 -11.84 10.52
CA PHE A 494 1.80 -11.79 10.59
C PHE A 494 1.28 -13.11 11.19
N ASP A 495 0.44 -13.05 12.21
CA ASP A 495 -0.09 -14.26 12.87
C ASP A 495 -1.48 -14.62 12.32
N SER A 496 -2.48 -13.82 12.70
CA SER A 496 -3.85 -13.96 12.25
C SER A 496 -4.60 -12.67 12.51
N ALA A 497 -5.52 -12.36 11.59
CA ALA A 497 -6.43 -11.23 11.68
C ALA A 497 -7.70 -11.52 10.88
N GLU A 498 -8.79 -10.86 11.25
CA GLU A 498 -10.10 -10.99 10.60
C GLU A 498 -10.54 -9.65 10.02
N THR A 499 -11.08 -9.68 8.80
CA THR A 499 -11.64 -8.51 8.12
C THR A 499 -13.04 -8.85 7.62
N ASP A 500 -13.99 -7.98 7.93
CA ASP A 500 -15.37 -8.06 7.46
C ASP A 500 -15.65 -6.91 6.50
N TRP A 501 -16.10 -7.24 5.29
CA TRP A 501 -16.48 -6.31 4.21
C TRP A 501 -17.99 -6.29 3.94
N THR A 502 -18.81 -6.85 4.84
CA THR A 502 -20.26 -6.98 4.61
C THR A 502 -20.94 -5.62 4.49
N GLU A 503 -20.70 -4.71 5.43
CA GLU A 503 -21.30 -3.36 5.43
C GLU A 503 -20.25 -2.25 5.43
N PHE A 504 -19.14 -2.45 6.13
CA PHE A 504 -18.05 -1.48 6.32
C PHE A 504 -16.71 -2.19 6.15
N GLN A 505 -15.61 -1.44 6.08
CA GLN A 505 -14.26 -2.02 6.20
C GLN A 505 -13.94 -2.21 7.69
N ARG A 506 -14.34 -3.36 8.25
CA ARG A 506 -14.13 -3.67 9.67
C ARG A 506 -12.99 -4.66 9.84
N LEU A 507 -11.87 -4.17 10.36
CA LEU A 507 -10.71 -4.94 10.82
C LEU A 507 -11.04 -5.50 12.22
N SER A 508 -11.90 -6.51 12.26
CA SER A 508 -12.62 -6.96 13.46
C SER A 508 -11.74 -7.57 14.56
N SER A 509 -10.66 -8.26 14.18
CA SER A 509 -9.79 -8.96 15.14
C SER A 509 -8.35 -9.07 14.64
N GLY A 510 -7.39 -9.17 15.57
CA GLY A 510 -5.99 -9.45 15.28
C GLY A 510 -5.15 -8.26 14.78
N TRP A 511 -5.78 -7.25 14.16
CA TRP A 511 -5.13 -6.06 13.60
C TRP A 511 -4.58 -5.09 14.66
N LEU A 512 -5.32 -4.86 15.75
CA LEU A 512 -4.89 -4.07 16.91
C LEU A 512 -4.99 -4.95 18.17
N ARG A 513 -3.85 -5.27 18.76
CA ARG A 513 -3.77 -6.16 19.94
C ARG A 513 -3.56 -5.35 21.22
N SER A 514 -4.13 -5.84 22.33
CA SER A 514 -3.97 -5.20 23.63
C SER A 514 -2.51 -5.26 24.08
N ARG A 515 -1.98 -4.12 24.51
CA ARG A 515 -0.60 -3.95 25.00
C ARG A 515 0.48 -4.28 23.97
N THR A 516 0.14 -4.26 22.68
CA THR A 516 1.08 -4.41 21.57
C THR A 516 1.23 -3.08 20.85
N ARG A 517 2.44 -2.79 20.36
CA ARG A 517 2.70 -1.63 19.50
C ARG A 517 2.28 -2.02 18.09
N THR A 518 1.37 -1.26 17.50
CA THR A 518 0.86 -1.50 16.16
C THR A 518 1.13 -0.28 15.30
N GLN A 519 1.54 -0.46 14.06
CA GLN A 519 1.68 0.63 13.10
C GLN A 519 0.93 0.32 11.81
N PHE A 520 0.37 1.35 11.20
CA PHE A 520 -0.27 1.30 9.89
C PHE A 520 0.26 2.42 9.01
N LEU A 521 0.36 2.14 7.71
CA LEU A 521 0.30 3.16 6.68
C LEU A 521 -1.14 3.19 6.16
N THR A 522 -1.73 4.37 6.06
CA THR A 522 -3.05 4.56 5.48
C THR A 522 -2.97 5.49 4.30
N VAL A 523 -3.78 5.21 3.28
CA VAL A 523 -4.02 6.08 2.13
C VAL A 523 -5.52 6.26 2.02
N ALA A 524 -5.99 7.46 2.29
CA ALA A 524 -7.41 7.79 2.32
C ALA A 524 -7.76 8.72 1.16
N HIS A 525 -8.81 8.36 0.43
CA HIS A 525 -9.51 9.25 -0.48
C HIS A 525 -10.76 9.79 0.23
N ARG A 526 -10.98 11.10 0.17
CA ARG A 526 -12.12 11.74 0.82
C ARG A 526 -12.74 12.77 -0.10
N ASP A 527 -14.06 12.73 -0.23
CA ASP A 527 -14.83 13.83 -0.80
C ASP A 527 -14.75 15.04 0.15
N GLU A 528 -14.17 16.14 -0.33
CA GLU A 528 -13.97 17.35 0.46
C GLU A 528 -14.57 18.57 -0.23
N ARG A 529 -15.63 19.12 0.38
CA ARG A 529 -16.35 20.28 -0.17
C ARG A 529 -15.81 21.60 0.38
N GLY A 530 -15.12 21.54 1.52
CA GLY A 530 -14.42 22.68 2.09
C GLY A 530 -13.32 23.16 1.16
N ARG A 531 -13.05 24.47 1.20
CA ARG A 531 -12.04 25.11 0.37
C ARG A 531 -11.39 26.27 1.11
N LEU A 532 -10.13 26.52 0.83
CA LEU A 532 -9.45 27.75 1.18
C LEU A 532 -9.68 28.76 0.05
N THR A 533 -10.56 29.73 0.29
CA THR A 533 -10.81 30.79 -0.70
C THR A 533 -9.79 31.90 -0.48
N VAL A 534 -8.94 32.14 -1.48
CA VAL A 534 -7.93 33.19 -1.45
C VAL A 534 -8.45 34.38 -2.26
N SER A 535 -8.39 35.58 -1.68
CA SER A 535 -8.72 36.82 -2.40
C SER A 535 -7.48 37.47 -3.01
N GLU A 536 -7.68 38.40 -3.95
CA GLU A 536 -6.58 39.13 -4.60
C GLU A 536 -5.63 39.75 -3.57
N SER A 537 -4.33 39.54 -3.78
CA SER A 537 -3.28 40.00 -2.89
C SER A 537 -2.99 41.50 -3.08
N THR A 538 -3.00 42.25 -1.99
CA THR A 538 -2.59 43.66 -1.96
C THR A 538 -1.14 43.79 -1.47
N ALA A 539 -0.56 44.99 -1.52
CA ALA A 539 0.78 45.24 -0.97
C ALA A 539 0.86 45.01 0.55
N ASP A 540 -0.27 45.20 1.25
CA ASP A 540 -0.33 45.18 2.72
C ASP A 540 -0.87 43.86 3.29
N GLY A 541 -1.34 42.94 2.45
CA GLY A 541 -1.84 41.64 2.89
C GLY A 541 -2.78 40.95 1.90
N MET A 542 -3.25 39.77 2.31
CA MET A 542 -4.13 38.89 1.53
C MET A 542 -5.24 38.37 2.45
N THR A 543 -6.51 38.51 2.06
CA THR A 543 -7.61 37.92 2.84
C THR A 543 -7.88 36.49 2.37
N ILE A 544 -8.07 35.58 3.32
CA ILE A 544 -8.41 34.18 3.07
C ILE A 544 -9.63 33.78 3.90
N GLU A 545 -10.42 32.85 3.37
CA GLU A 545 -11.55 32.21 4.06
C GLU A 545 -11.28 30.70 4.14
N ASN A 546 -11.15 30.20 5.37
CA ASN A 546 -11.00 28.78 5.64
C ASN A 546 -12.38 28.11 5.65
N GLY A 547 -12.83 27.62 4.51
CA GLY A 547 -14.07 26.83 4.39
C GLY A 547 -13.89 25.34 4.72
N LEU A 548 -12.70 24.91 5.17
CA LEU A 548 -12.46 23.53 5.59
C LEU A 548 -13.07 23.27 6.97
N GLU A 549 -13.33 21.99 7.25
CA GLU A 549 -13.71 21.53 8.59
C GLU A 549 -12.53 21.50 9.57
N TRP A 550 -11.31 21.81 9.09
CA TRP A 550 -10.07 21.68 9.85
C TRP A 550 -9.51 23.05 10.24
N PRO A 551 -9.13 23.26 11.51
CA PRO A 551 -8.40 24.45 11.91
C PRO A 551 -6.97 24.42 11.34
N LEU A 552 -6.47 25.58 10.90
CA LEU A 552 -5.10 25.76 10.42
C LEU A 552 -4.26 26.41 11.52
N GLU A 553 -3.24 25.71 12.01
CA GLU A 553 -2.31 26.26 13.01
C GLU A 553 -1.37 27.29 12.38
N ALA A 554 -0.89 26.99 11.16
CA ALA A 554 -0.05 27.87 10.36
C ALA A 554 -0.41 27.70 8.89
N LEU A 555 -0.32 28.79 8.12
CA LEU A 555 -0.61 28.83 6.69
C LEU A 555 0.40 29.74 5.98
N ILE A 556 1.06 29.21 4.95
CA ILE A 556 1.88 29.98 4.00
C ILE A 556 1.21 29.89 2.63
N VAL A 557 0.86 31.03 2.04
CA VAL A 557 0.27 31.13 0.71
C VAL A 557 1.23 31.84 -0.24
N ALA A 558 1.48 31.25 -1.41
CA ALA A 558 2.15 31.91 -2.52
C ALA A 558 1.12 32.37 -3.54
N ASP A 559 1.03 33.68 -3.81
CA ASP A 559 0.17 34.18 -4.88
C ASP A 559 0.67 33.78 -6.28
N GLU A 560 -0.09 34.12 -7.33
CA GLU A 560 0.28 33.82 -8.71
C GLU A 560 1.61 34.48 -9.14
N GLN A 561 2.01 35.57 -8.48
CA GLN A 561 3.28 36.25 -8.73
C GLN A 561 4.42 35.72 -7.83
N GLY A 562 4.16 34.70 -7.01
CA GLY A 562 5.12 34.11 -6.07
C GLY A 562 5.38 34.95 -4.81
N ARG A 563 4.56 35.98 -4.52
CA ARG A 563 4.63 36.71 -3.25
C ARG A 563 4.03 35.86 -2.14
N LEU A 564 4.71 35.86 -1.01
CA LEU A 564 4.41 34.96 0.10
C LEU A 564 3.70 35.70 1.23
N PHE A 565 2.64 35.10 1.73
CA PHE A 565 1.83 35.60 2.84
C PHE A 565 1.73 34.53 3.92
N PHE A 566 1.66 34.96 5.18
CA PHE A 566 1.61 34.10 6.35
C PHE A 566 0.44 34.46 7.27
N GLY A 567 -0.14 33.43 7.88
CA GLY A 567 -1.07 33.55 8.99
C GLY A 567 -1.02 32.30 9.86
N SER A 568 -1.57 32.44 11.07
CA SER A 568 -1.58 31.40 12.10
C SER A 568 -2.91 31.40 12.83
N GLU A 569 -3.24 30.27 13.47
CA GLU A 569 -4.44 30.09 14.30
C GLU A 569 -5.73 30.51 13.56
N ILE A 570 -5.99 29.91 12.40
CA ILE A 570 -7.17 30.19 11.57
C ILE A 570 -8.20 29.07 11.81
N PRO A 571 -9.28 29.33 12.56
CA PRO A 571 -10.28 28.30 12.86
C PRO A 571 -11.00 27.82 11.59
N ALA A 572 -11.61 26.63 11.68
CA ALA A 572 -12.53 26.14 10.66
C ALA A 572 -13.71 27.11 10.47
N GLY A 573 -14.05 27.42 9.22
CA GLY A 573 -15.12 28.35 8.84
C GLY A 573 -14.80 29.84 9.03
N ALA A 574 -13.57 30.21 9.42
CA ALA A 574 -13.21 31.60 9.70
C ALA A 574 -12.51 32.29 8.53
N SER A 575 -12.57 33.63 8.51
CA SER A 575 -11.76 34.46 7.61
C SER A 575 -10.57 35.07 8.36
N ALA A 576 -9.42 35.16 7.70
CA ALA A 576 -8.22 35.79 8.24
C ALA A 576 -7.57 36.71 7.20
N THR A 577 -6.79 37.70 7.67
CA THR A 577 -5.97 38.55 6.80
C THR A 577 -4.50 38.19 7.02
N LEU A 578 -3.91 37.55 6.02
CA LEU A 578 -2.51 37.17 5.99
C LEU A 578 -1.63 38.39 5.74
N GLN A 579 -0.48 38.41 6.40
CA GLN A 579 0.52 39.46 6.25
C GLN A 579 1.64 38.99 5.32
N PRO A 580 2.35 39.89 4.62
CA PRO A 580 3.56 39.52 3.89
C PRO A 580 4.54 38.76 4.79
N ILE A 581 5.09 37.64 4.29
CA ILE A 581 5.89 36.75 5.13
C ILE A 581 7.16 37.46 5.65
N GLN A 582 7.37 37.38 6.95
CA GLN A 582 8.60 37.86 7.59
C GLN A 582 9.66 36.73 7.62
N PRO A 583 10.97 37.04 7.65
CA PRO A 583 12.03 36.02 7.62
C PRO A 583 11.89 34.93 8.69
N GLU A 584 11.41 35.28 9.88
CA GLU A 584 11.15 34.37 10.99
C GLU A 584 10.05 33.34 10.72
N HIS A 585 9.06 33.67 9.88
CA HIS A 585 7.92 32.79 9.59
C HIS A 585 8.18 31.80 8.44
N ARG A 586 9.26 31.99 7.67
CA ARG A 586 9.59 31.12 6.52
C ARG A 586 9.92 29.69 6.93
N GLY A 587 10.50 29.52 8.12
CA GLY A 587 10.90 28.22 8.64
C GLY A 587 9.83 27.43 9.36
N VAL A 588 8.64 28.00 9.63
CA VAL A 588 7.64 27.43 10.56
C VAL A 588 7.24 25.99 10.17
N ILE A 589 6.98 25.75 8.88
CA ILE A 589 6.58 24.42 8.41
C ILE A 589 7.76 23.44 8.49
N ARG A 590 8.96 23.87 8.10
CA ARG A 590 10.18 23.05 8.23
C ARG A 590 10.46 22.69 9.68
N GLU A 591 10.36 23.65 10.58
CA GLU A 591 10.56 23.46 12.02
C GLU A 591 9.53 22.47 12.60
N ALA A 592 8.27 22.53 12.15
CA ALA A 592 7.27 21.52 12.53
C ALA A 592 7.64 20.13 11.99
N VAL A 593 8.08 20.02 10.74
CA VAL A 593 8.53 18.73 10.16
C VAL A 593 9.72 18.15 10.92
N ASP A 594 10.69 18.99 11.28
CA ASP A 594 11.91 18.61 12.00
C ASP A 594 11.64 18.34 13.49
N ALA A 595 10.58 18.93 14.10
CA ALA A 595 10.16 18.65 15.47
C ALA A 595 9.55 17.24 15.64
N TYR A 596 9.11 16.61 14.55
CA TYR A 596 8.53 15.27 14.55
C TYR A 596 9.30 14.28 13.67
N PRO A 597 10.61 14.07 13.91
CA PRO A 597 11.45 13.27 13.03
C PRO A 597 11.04 11.79 13.00
N LEU A 598 11.41 11.12 11.90
CA LEU A 598 11.40 9.66 11.77
C LEU A 598 12.66 9.09 12.43
N GLU A 599 12.73 9.23 13.75
CA GLU A 599 13.83 8.74 14.57
C GLU A 599 13.29 8.06 15.82
N VAL A 600 14.09 7.14 16.36
CA VAL A 600 13.79 6.52 17.65
C VAL A 600 13.61 7.64 18.69
N PRO A 601 12.44 7.75 19.35
CA PRO A 601 12.21 8.86 20.27
C PRO A 601 13.28 8.88 21.37
N ALA A 602 13.76 10.07 21.74
CA ALA A 602 14.85 10.24 22.72
C ALA A 602 14.60 9.53 24.07
N GLN A 603 13.35 9.28 24.43
CA GLN A 603 12.98 8.52 25.63
C GLN A 603 13.40 7.04 25.58
N PHE A 604 13.82 6.55 24.42
CA PHE A 604 14.34 5.20 24.20
C PHE A 604 15.87 5.20 23.92
N ASP A 605 16.53 6.35 23.97
CA ASP A 605 17.99 6.45 23.78
C ASP A 605 18.73 5.77 24.95
N GLY A 606 19.54 4.76 24.65
CA GLY A 606 20.24 3.94 25.65
C GLY A 606 19.43 2.77 26.25
N ASP A 607 18.13 2.66 25.97
CA ASP A 607 17.44 1.37 26.10
C ASP A 607 18.00 0.49 24.98
N THR A 608 18.74 -0.56 25.33
CA THR A 608 18.90 -1.67 24.39
C THR A 608 17.49 -2.18 24.12
N ILE A 609 16.89 -1.74 23.02
CA ILE A 609 15.77 -2.41 22.40
C ILE A 609 16.33 -3.72 21.85
N GLU A 610 16.76 -4.61 22.76
CA GLU A 610 17.12 -6.00 22.52
C GLU A 610 15.81 -6.75 22.26
N PHE A 611 15.20 -6.49 21.10
CA PHE A 611 14.49 -7.57 20.44
C PHE A 611 15.56 -8.54 20.01
N GLY A 612 15.48 -9.78 20.50
CA GLY A 612 16.54 -10.78 20.40
C GLY A 612 17.14 -10.78 19.00
N MET A 613 18.37 -10.27 18.88
CA MET A 613 19.08 -10.19 17.61
C MET A 613 19.23 -11.59 17.05
N THR A 614 18.34 -11.94 16.15
CA THR A 614 18.53 -12.77 14.97
C THR A 614 17.16 -12.82 14.31
N ALA A 615 16.91 -11.92 13.36
CA ALA A 615 16.09 -12.33 12.24
C ALA A 615 16.72 -13.63 11.75
N ARG A 616 16.04 -14.77 11.96
CA ARG A 616 16.51 -16.07 11.51
C ARG A 616 16.36 -16.11 9.99
N TYR A 617 17.09 -15.26 9.28
CA TYR A 617 17.41 -15.46 7.88
C TYR A 617 18.40 -16.63 7.83
N PHE A 618 17.88 -17.85 8.00
CA PHE A 618 18.60 -19.06 7.63
C PHE A 618 18.85 -18.97 6.11
N GLY A 619 20.02 -18.47 5.73
CA GLY A 619 20.43 -18.36 4.32
C GLY A 619 20.75 -16.97 3.81
N GLY A 620 21.32 -16.05 4.61
CA GLY A 620 22.10 -14.90 4.09
C GLY A 620 21.36 -13.91 3.17
N TRP A 621 20.03 -13.92 3.15
CA TRP A 621 19.21 -13.10 2.26
C TRP A 621 18.57 -11.96 3.05
N GLN A 622 18.76 -10.72 2.60
CA GLN A 622 18.04 -9.55 3.12
C GLN A 622 17.11 -9.05 2.00
N PRO A 623 15.80 -8.85 2.19
CA PRO A 623 15.00 -8.17 1.17
C PRO A 623 15.56 -6.77 0.88
N VAL A 624 15.31 -6.22 -0.32
CA VAL A 624 15.53 -4.78 -0.56
C VAL A 624 14.73 -4.03 0.51
N GLU A 625 15.43 -3.36 1.40
CA GLU A 625 14.82 -2.75 2.57
C GLU A 625 14.00 -1.54 2.13
N ALA A 626 12.68 -1.60 2.31
CA ALA A 626 11.81 -0.46 2.07
C ALA A 626 12.11 0.64 3.08
N ASP A 627 12.29 1.87 2.59
CA ASP A 627 12.71 3.01 3.38
C ASP A 627 11.60 4.08 3.37
N TYR A 628 10.94 4.26 4.52
CA TYR A 628 9.81 5.18 4.63
C TYR A 628 10.20 6.63 4.29
N SER A 629 11.45 7.02 4.55
CA SER A 629 11.96 8.35 4.24
C SER A 629 12.03 8.66 2.74
N LYS A 630 11.97 7.62 1.89
CA LYS A 630 11.94 7.74 0.43
C LYS A 630 10.53 7.68 -0.16
N SER A 631 9.50 7.46 0.66
CA SER A 631 8.11 7.41 0.20
C SER A 631 7.65 8.72 -0.43
N VAL A 632 6.64 8.68 -1.28
CA VAL A 632 6.05 9.89 -1.90
C VAL A 632 5.60 10.91 -0.85
N ALA A 633 5.07 10.45 0.29
CA ALA A 633 4.67 11.33 1.38
C ALA A 633 5.87 12.06 2.02
N GLU A 634 6.96 11.35 2.30
CA GLU A 634 8.17 11.97 2.88
C GLU A 634 8.93 12.82 1.85
N GLN A 635 8.89 12.48 0.57
CA GLN A 635 9.40 13.35 -0.50
C GLN A 635 8.61 14.66 -0.58
N ALA A 636 7.28 14.60 -0.47
CA ALA A 636 6.45 15.80 -0.38
C ALA A 636 6.84 16.66 0.84
N LEU A 637 7.03 16.05 2.02
CA LEU A 637 7.52 16.77 3.21
C LEU A 637 8.94 17.32 3.05
N ALA A 638 9.83 16.59 2.36
CA ALA A 638 11.19 17.03 2.09
C ALA A 638 11.22 18.26 1.16
N GLN A 639 10.30 18.35 0.19
CA GLN A 639 10.15 19.54 -0.66
C GLN A 639 9.76 20.78 0.15
N LEU A 640 9.01 20.62 1.26
CA LEU A 640 8.66 21.73 2.17
C LEU A 640 9.88 22.34 2.87
N LYS A 641 11.03 21.63 2.89
CA LYS A 641 12.30 22.16 3.42
C LYS A 641 12.93 23.23 2.53
N SER A 642 12.37 23.48 1.33
CA SER A 642 12.75 24.62 0.47
C SER A 642 12.25 25.98 0.99
N ASP A 643 11.55 26.01 2.14
CA ASP A 643 11.04 27.18 2.88
C ASP A 643 9.93 28.00 2.17
N THR A 644 9.60 27.71 0.90
CA THR A 644 8.60 28.52 0.16
C THR A 644 7.73 27.69 -0.81
N PRO A 645 6.39 27.80 -0.74
CA PRO A 645 5.51 27.18 -1.73
C PRO A 645 5.71 27.73 -3.14
N PRO A 646 5.58 26.90 -4.19
CA PRO A 646 5.47 27.39 -5.58
C PRO A 646 4.30 28.36 -5.76
N ALA A 647 4.38 29.23 -6.76
CA ALA A 647 3.30 30.17 -7.10
C ALA A 647 1.96 29.44 -7.32
N GLY A 648 0.86 30.01 -6.80
CA GLY A 648 -0.47 29.39 -6.87
C GLY A 648 -0.69 28.21 -5.92
N THR A 649 0.22 28.01 -4.95
CA THR A 649 0.10 26.92 -3.96
C THR A 649 0.12 27.48 -2.53
N TYR A 650 -0.37 26.67 -1.60
CA TYR A 650 -0.27 26.96 -0.18
C TYR A 650 0.07 25.70 0.61
N TRP A 651 0.76 25.92 1.73
CA TRP A 651 1.10 24.89 2.69
C TRP A 651 0.53 25.28 4.04
N ALA A 652 -0.10 24.33 4.74
CA ALA A 652 -0.64 24.56 6.06
C ALA A 652 -0.29 23.44 7.04
N LEU A 653 -0.17 23.79 8.32
CA LEU A 653 -0.15 22.87 9.43
C LEU A 653 -1.57 22.75 9.97
N LEU A 654 -2.06 21.52 10.09
CA LEU A 654 -3.38 21.22 10.67
C LEU A 654 -3.22 20.87 12.14
N GLY A 655 -4.23 21.20 12.95
CA GLY A 655 -4.29 20.78 14.34
C GLY A 655 -4.70 19.31 14.53
N ASP A 656 -4.97 18.93 15.78
CA ASP A 656 -5.36 17.56 16.17
C ASP A 656 -6.65 17.04 15.50
N GLU A 657 -7.46 17.92 14.91
CA GLU A 657 -8.69 17.59 14.17
C GLU A 657 -8.45 17.33 12.67
N ALA A 658 -7.20 17.05 12.29
CA ALA A 658 -6.82 16.71 10.92
C ALA A 658 -7.61 15.50 10.36
N PRO A 659 -7.81 15.41 9.03
CA PRO A 659 -8.63 14.39 8.37
C PRO A 659 -7.93 13.03 8.26
N VAL A 660 -7.46 12.47 9.38
CA VAL A 660 -6.83 11.16 9.40
C VAL A 660 -7.82 10.13 9.91
N ASP A 661 -8.14 9.14 9.09
CA ASP A 661 -8.96 8.00 9.48
C ASP A 661 -8.12 7.04 10.35
N LEU A 662 -8.44 6.99 11.65
CA LEU A 662 -7.76 6.14 12.63
C LEU A 662 -8.45 4.79 12.82
N GLY A 663 -9.56 4.53 12.14
CA GLY A 663 -10.34 3.31 12.32
C GLY A 663 -11.11 3.25 13.66
N MET A 664 -11.19 4.36 14.40
CA MET A 664 -11.91 4.47 15.67
C MET A 664 -12.25 5.92 16.01
N GLU A 665 -13.35 6.14 16.73
CA GLU A 665 -13.89 7.48 17.00
C GLU A 665 -12.92 8.40 17.76
N ARG A 666 -12.16 7.85 18.72
CA ARG A 666 -11.25 8.64 19.57
C ARG A 666 -10.01 7.86 19.94
N THR A 667 -8.87 8.49 19.71
CA THR A 667 -7.59 8.15 20.33
C THR A 667 -7.12 9.31 21.20
N ARG A 668 -6.15 9.04 22.08
CA ARG A 668 -5.38 10.09 22.73
C ARG A 668 -4.12 10.34 21.90
N ALA A 669 -4.08 11.44 21.16
CA ALA A 669 -2.90 11.86 20.43
C ALA A 669 -1.77 12.21 21.42
N GLU A 670 -0.58 11.65 21.20
CA GLU A 670 0.62 11.89 22.01
C GLU A 670 1.69 12.69 21.24
N ALA A 671 1.64 12.62 19.90
CA ALA A 671 2.45 13.42 18.98
C ALA A 671 1.79 13.36 17.59
N GLY A 672 1.76 14.48 16.87
CA GLY A 672 1.08 14.58 15.58
C GLY A 672 1.77 15.56 14.65
N LEU A 673 2.01 15.17 13.40
CA LEU A 673 2.33 16.08 12.31
C LEU A 673 1.28 15.91 11.21
N HIS A 674 0.59 17.00 10.90
CA HIS A 674 -0.45 17.02 9.87
C HIS A 674 -0.18 18.19 8.92
N VAL A 675 0.26 17.86 7.71
CA VAL A 675 0.54 18.86 6.69
C VAL A 675 -0.51 18.82 5.60
N LEU A 676 -1.01 19.98 5.21
CA LEU A 676 -1.90 20.19 4.08
C LEU A 676 -1.15 20.92 2.97
N ILE A 677 -1.20 20.36 1.76
CA ILE A 677 -0.74 20.99 0.53
C ILE A 677 -1.98 21.24 -0.32
N GLY A 678 -2.16 22.45 -0.79
CA GLY A 678 -3.26 22.76 -1.70
C GLY A 678 -2.86 23.77 -2.75
N TYR A 679 -3.73 23.86 -3.75
CA TYR A 679 -3.57 24.72 -4.91
C TYR A 679 -4.72 25.71 -4.96
N HIS A 680 -4.42 26.98 -5.24
CA HIS A 680 -5.43 28.03 -5.36
C HIS A 680 -5.26 28.78 -6.68
N GLN A 681 -6.37 29.30 -7.21
CA GLN A 681 -6.44 30.15 -8.39
C GLN A 681 -7.04 31.48 -7.97
#